data_AF-A0A2N7QZ14-F1
#
_entry.id   AF-A0A2N7QZ14-F1
#
_cell.length_a   1.000
_cell.length_b   1.000
_cell.length_c   1.000
_cell.angle_alpha   90.00
_cell.angle_beta   90.00
_cell.angle_gamma   90.00
#
_symmetry.space_group_name_H-M   'P 1'
#
loop_
_entity.id
_entity.type
_entity.pdbx_description
1 polymer ?
#
loop_
_entity_poly.entity_id
_entity_poly.type
_entity_poly.pdbx_seq_one_letter_code
_entity_poly.pdbx_strand_id
1 'polypeptide(L)'
;MSARTRALLGLTITLIACALLYWPAMHGPFLFDDFPNLAALDSIDLVSSWRDLGIYLSQPRNFPGRPVAMLSFLLQKASWPDHPFPFHVVNLGIHLLNGLLVFALVRRVARHYLLNKITPDSLDNRANVAACLATAAWLLNPIQLSGVVLVVQRMTLLMAMFMLLGLLAYTRGLLATEAPAWRRGMWMLLGLGACMGLAFLSKENGILLPVYVLVLDATLLRSDVQRLPTMVAWLRRLLIWPVVLFVIGYLLWTLPNEWGHAGTRDFTVGQRLLTEPRILFDYLGKIFLPRFGLYGLYHDGYAVSRSLFSPWTTLPALLALIAALVAALAGLRRWPLFALAVLWYSGGQLLESSTVMLELYFEHRNYMPLVGPVMAFALSAARLPQEQERQQRTLYMISGLWLLACCITTGLSARVYASEDSLALIWANSQADSIRAQTYLVDRLYKHGQPTAAMQVLDKAFQQHPNDISLAEDRALLKCAQGDLSQTDLDELDALLRATGFDQGGLENIETLRTMATQGSCPVLTSKAWLGLTDALLLNPLYADNGFAAGFLHYQRHYWAVSQGNLGMAIHELEATYQNDPDANIPRLEAKYLVSAHLYDQAISVLHSTDYNRLPLLRRLLVDDRAINADEIVEIEKMRKNPHETAGKAR
;
A
#
# COMPACT_ATOMS: atom_id res chain seq x y z
N MET A 1 -2.63 -30.58 32.41
CA MET A 1 -3.17 -29.29 31.92
C MET A 1 -4.37 -29.56 31.01
N SER A 2 -5.46 -28.78 31.14
CA SER A 2 -6.61 -28.90 30.23
C SER A 2 -6.23 -28.54 28.79
N ALA A 3 -6.98 -29.03 27.79
CA ALA A 3 -6.77 -28.68 26.39
C ALA A 3 -6.88 -27.15 26.14
N ARG A 4 -7.73 -26.47 26.91
CA ARG A 4 -7.87 -25.02 26.90
C ARG A 4 -6.62 -24.33 27.45
N THR A 5 -6.07 -24.80 28.57
CA THR A 5 -4.86 -24.23 29.18
C THR A 5 -3.66 -24.37 28.25
N ARG A 6 -3.48 -25.53 27.58
CA ARG A 6 -2.41 -25.72 26.59
C ARG A 6 -2.53 -24.77 25.40
N ALA A 7 -3.75 -24.57 24.90
CA ALA A 7 -4.01 -23.68 23.78
C ALA A 7 -3.69 -22.21 24.13
N LEU A 8 -4.13 -21.77 25.30
CA LEU A 8 -3.83 -20.42 25.80
C LEU A 8 -2.33 -20.23 25.99
N LEU A 9 -1.63 -21.20 26.60
CA LEU A 9 -0.18 -21.14 26.76
C LEU A 9 0.53 -21.06 25.40
N GLY A 10 0.17 -21.92 24.45
CA GLY A 10 0.74 -21.91 23.10
C GLY A 10 0.52 -20.58 22.38
N LEU A 11 -0.70 -20.03 22.45
CA LEU A 11 -1.03 -18.73 21.88
C LEU A 11 -0.23 -17.60 22.55
N THR A 12 -0.15 -17.58 23.88
CA THR A 12 0.64 -16.59 24.62
C THR A 12 2.11 -16.65 24.24
N ILE A 13 2.70 -17.84 24.14
CA ILE A 13 4.09 -18.01 23.69
C ILE A 13 4.27 -17.46 22.28
N THR A 14 3.37 -17.77 21.35
CA THR A 14 3.43 -17.25 19.97
C THR A 14 3.36 -15.73 19.92
N LEU A 15 2.47 -15.10 20.71
CA LEU A 15 2.34 -13.65 20.76
C LEU A 15 3.59 -12.97 21.34
N ILE A 16 4.14 -13.52 22.44
CA ILE A 16 5.37 -13.01 23.05
C ILE A 16 6.55 -13.18 22.08
N ALA A 17 6.67 -14.35 21.46
CA ALA A 17 7.72 -14.61 20.47
C ALA A 17 7.63 -13.62 19.30
N CYS A 18 6.44 -13.38 18.75
CA CYS A 18 6.21 -12.38 17.71
C CYS A 18 6.66 -10.98 18.18
N ALA A 19 6.21 -10.52 19.35
CA ALA A 19 6.60 -9.21 19.87
C ALA A 19 8.13 -9.06 20.04
N LEU A 20 8.80 -10.09 20.57
CA LEU A 20 10.25 -10.09 20.75
C LEU A 20 11.02 -10.10 19.41
N LEU A 21 10.53 -10.84 18.41
CA LEU A 21 11.16 -10.88 17.09
C LEU A 21 11.06 -9.54 16.36
N TYR A 22 9.93 -8.84 16.50
CA TYR A 22 9.71 -7.54 15.86
C TYR A 22 10.32 -6.37 16.63
N TRP A 23 10.67 -6.55 17.91
CA TRP A 23 11.18 -5.49 18.78
C TRP A 23 12.31 -4.63 18.17
N PRO A 24 13.34 -5.21 17.50
CA PRO A 24 14.37 -4.41 16.87
C PRO A 24 13.82 -3.44 15.81
N ALA A 25 12.89 -3.91 14.97
CA ALA A 25 12.33 -3.13 13.87
C ALA A 25 11.47 -1.94 14.35
N MET A 26 11.03 -1.93 15.62
CA MET A 26 10.26 -0.79 16.16
C MET A 26 11.09 0.50 16.21
N HIS A 27 12.41 0.38 16.24
CA HIS A 27 13.35 1.50 16.22
C HIS A 27 13.78 1.87 14.79
N GLY A 28 13.19 1.25 13.77
CA GLY A 28 13.42 1.58 12.38
C GLY A 28 12.90 2.98 12.01
N PRO A 29 13.35 3.50 10.86
CA PRO A 29 12.93 4.78 10.31
C PRO A 29 11.53 4.71 9.68
N PHE A 30 10.98 5.86 9.26
CA PHE A 30 9.96 5.89 8.21
C PHE A 30 10.60 5.56 6.87
N LEU A 31 9.89 4.82 6.01
CA LEU A 31 10.43 4.32 4.74
C LEU A 31 9.48 4.56 3.58
N PHE A 32 10.03 4.85 2.40
CA PHE A 32 9.32 4.76 1.12
C PHE A 32 7.96 5.48 1.16
N ASP A 33 6.86 4.74 0.97
CA ASP A 33 5.48 5.24 0.95
C ASP A 33 5.02 5.90 2.27
N ASP A 34 5.77 5.79 3.37
CA ASP A 34 5.45 6.46 4.62
C ASP A 34 5.41 7.98 4.44
N PHE A 35 6.40 8.57 3.78
CA PHE A 35 6.51 10.02 3.61
C PHE A 35 5.33 10.64 2.85
N PRO A 36 5.03 10.25 1.59
CA PRO A 36 3.95 10.89 0.84
C PRO A 36 2.56 10.63 1.45
N ASN A 37 2.34 9.49 2.11
CA ASN A 37 1.03 9.19 2.71
C ASN A 37 0.83 9.84 4.09
N LEU A 38 1.90 10.04 4.86
CA LEU A 38 1.84 10.65 6.18
C LEU A 38 2.08 12.16 6.16
N ALA A 39 2.60 12.74 5.07
CA ALA A 39 2.73 14.19 4.87
C ALA A 39 1.42 14.96 5.08
N ALA A 40 0.27 14.30 4.89
CA ALA A 40 -1.04 14.86 5.26
C ALA A 40 -1.14 15.25 6.75
N LEU A 41 -0.33 14.65 7.63
CA LEU A 41 -0.24 15.05 9.04
C LEU A 41 0.35 16.46 9.20
N ASP A 42 1.13 16.97 8.25
CA ASP A 42 1.66 18.34 8.31
C ASP A 42 0.62 19.39 7.91
N SER A 43 -0.49 18.98 7.27
CA SER A 43 -1.55 19.89 6.81
C SER A 43 -2.41 20.49 7.94
N ILE A 44 -2.22 20.04 9.18
CA ILE A 44 -3.02 20.41 10.34
C ILE A 44 -2.10 20.57 11.54
N ASP A 45 -2.37 21.49 12.45
CA ASP A 45 -1.70 21.53 13.75
C ASP A 45 -2.58 20.94 14.84
N LEU A 46 -3.84 21.37 14.87
CA LEU A 46 -4.87 20.92 15.80
C LEU A 46 -6.17 20.68 15.05
N VAL A 47 -6.84 19.55 15.33
CA VAL A 47 -8.21 19.34 14.84
C VAL A 47 -9.16 20.13 15.74
N SER A 48 -9.52 21.33 15.32
CA SER A 48 -10.40 22.24 16.07
C SER A 48 -11.85 22.19 15.59
N SER A 49 -12.07 21.69 14.37
CA SER A 49 -13.39 21.64 13.73
C SER A 49 -13.58 20.41 12.83
N TRP A 50 -14.84 20.12 12.47
CA TRP A 50 -15.17 19.13 11.46
C TRP A 50 -14.60 19.47 10.08
N ARG A 51 -14.42 20.77 9.78
CA ARG A 51 -13.78 21.25 8.56
C ARG A 51 -12.32 20.82 8.51
N ASP A 52 -11.56 21.03 9.58
CA ASP A 52 -10.15 20.61 9.64
C ASP A 52 -10.02 19.10 9.46
N LEU A 53 -10.88 18.33 10.14
CA LEU A 53 -10.90 16.89 9.98
C LEU A 53 -11.27 16.47 8.55
N GLY A 54 -12.24 17.14 7.93
CA GLY A 54 -12.60 16.90 6.53
C GLY A 54 -11.44 17.19 5.57
N ILE A 55 -10.70 18.28 5.81
CA ILE A 55 -9.52 18.66 5.04
C ILE A 55 -8.44 17.58 5.14
N TYR A 56 -8.19 17.06 6.35
CA TYR A 56 -7.24 15.96 6.59
C TYR A 56 -7.62 14.71 5.80
N LEU A 57 -8.85 14.23 6.03
CA LEU A 57 -9.30 12.93 5.54
C LEU A 57 -9.46 12.90 4.02
N SER A 58 -9.54 14.07 3.40
CA SER A 58 -9.59 14.22 1.94
C SER A 58 -8.25 14.49 1.27
N GLN A 59 -7.14 14.53 2.03
CA GLN A 59 -5.79 14.69 1.45
C GLN A 59 -5.45 13.56 0.46
N PRO A 60 -5.71 12.26 0.76
CA PRO A 60 -5.53 11.22 -0.23
C PRO A 60 -6.59 11.37 -1.32
N ARG A 61 -6.13 11.69 -2.53
CA ARG A 61 -7.00 12.06 -3.65
C ARG A 61 -7.72 10.85 -4.29
N ASN A 62 -7.18 9.65 -4.12
CA ASN A 62 -7.76 8.42 -4.63
C ASN A 62 -8.94 7.97 -3.77
N PHE A 63 -10.09 7.65 -4.38
CA PHE A 63 -11.22 7.07 -3.66
C PHE A 63 -10.92 5.62 -3.25
N PRO A 64 -11.19 5.20 -1.98
CA PRO A 64 -11.96 5.88 -0.95
C PRO A 64 -11.17 6.76 0.03
N GLY A 65 -9.89 7.02 -0.21
CA GLY A 65 -9.04 7.92 0.57
C GLY A 65 -8.56 7.36 1.92
N ARG A 66 -8.91 6.10 2.21
CA ARG A 66 -8.47 5.35 3.41
C ARG A 66 -8.70 6.09 4.74
N PRO A 67 -9.88 6.72 4.97
CA PRO A 67 -10.10 7.59 6.12
C PRO A 67 -9.96 6.88 7.48
N VAL A 68 -10.25 5.57 7.56
CA VAL A 68 -10.07 4.82 8.81
C VAL A 68 -8.58 4.69 9.15
N ALA A 69 -7.72 4.48 8.16
CA ALA A 69 -6.27 4.43 8.35
C ALA A 69 -5.75 5.82 8.73
N MET A 70 -6.17 6.87 8.01
CA MET A 70 -5.80 8.26 8.33
C MET A 70 -6.16 8.66 9.75
N LEU A 71 -7.41 8.41 10.18
CA LEU A 71 -7.84 8.67 11.56
C LEU A 71 -6.94 7.99 12.59
N SER A 72 -6.46 6.79 12.29
CA SER A 72 -5.55 6.09 13.20
C SER A 72 -4.17 6.73 13.27
N PHE A 73 -3.65 7.28 12.17
CA PHE A 73 -2.35 7.97 12.15
C PHE A 73 -2.40 9.30 12.90
N LEU A 74 -3.53 10.00 12.84
CA LEU A 74 -3.74 11.26 13.57
C LEU A 74 -3.49 11.11 15.08
N LEU A 75 -3.75 9.93 15.65
CA LEU A 75 -3.47 9.63 17.06
C LEU A 75 -1.97 9.65 17.42
N GLN A 76 -1.07 9.62 16.44
CA GLN A 76 0.39 9.72 16.61
C GLN A 76 0.97 10.98 15.95
N LYS A 77 0.13 11.96 15.61
CA LYS A 77 0.56 13.22 14.97
C LYS A 77 1.75 13.88 15.67
N ALA A 78 1.72 13.95 17.01
CA ALA A 78 2.78 14.59 17.80
C ALA A 78 4.16 13.90 17.68
N SER A 79 4.23 12.72 17.06
CA SER A 79 5.46 11.97 16.81
C SER A 79 5.91 12.06 15.34
N TRP A 80 5.08 12.60 14.46
CA TRP A 80 5.44 12.85 13.06
C TRP A 80 6.21 14.18 12.95
N PRO A 81 7.25 14.30 12.10
CA PRO A 81 7.87 13.25 11.27
C PRO A 81 9.08 12.56 11.93
N ASP A 82 9.48 12.97 13.13
CA ASP A 82 10.81 12.65 13.68
C ASP A 82 10.87 11.35 14.51
N HIS A 83 9.72 10.81 14.93
CA HIS A 83 9.65 9.71 15.89
C HIS A 83 8.76 8.56 15.38
N PRO A 84 9.31 7.59 14.62
CA PRO A 84 8.56 6.45 14.08
C PRO A 84 8.10 5.44 15.13
N PHE A 85 8.80 5.33 16.27
CA PHE A 85 8.59 4.27 17.26
C PHE A 85 7.12 4.11 17.72
N PRO A 86 6.38 5.18 18.10
CA PRO A 86 4.97 5.05 18.49
C PRO A 86 4.09 4.49 17.37
N PHE A 87 4.40 4.78 16.11
CA PHE A 87 3.66 4.23 14.97
C PHE A 87 3.87 2.74 14.82
N HIS A 88 5.11 2.28 14.95
CA HIS A 88 5.47 0.86 14.91
C HIS A 88 4.84 0.06 16.05
N VAL A 89 4.79 0.62 17.26
CA VAL A 89 4.14 -0.03 18.42
C VAL A 89 2.66 -0.27 18.15
N VAL A 90 1.95 0.71 17.57
CA VAL A 90 0.54 0.56 17.20
C VAL A 90 0.38 -0.50 16.11
N ASN A 91 1.24 -0.51 15.09
CA ASN A 91 1.21 -1.52 14.03
C ASN A 91 1.42 -2.93 14.59
N LEU A 92 2.43 -3.13 15.44
CA LEU A 92 2.68 -4.41 16.09
C LEU A 92 1.49 -4.83 16.97
N GLY A 93 0.89 -3.90 17.71
CA GLY A 93 -0.32 -4.15 18.50
C GLY A 93 -1.49 -4.65 17.64
N ILE A 94 -1.75 -4.02 16.50
CA ILE A 94 -2.78 -4.45 15.54
C ILE A 94 -2.41 -5.80 14.91
N HIS A 95 -1.13 -6.06 14.64
CA HIS A 95 -0.66 -7.35 14.13
C HIS A 95 -0.92 -8.50 15.11
N LEU A 96 -0.60 -8.30 16.39
CA LEU A 96 -0.88 -9.27 17.46
C LEU A 96 -2.38 -9.50 17.64
N LEU A 97 -3.18 -8.43 17.58
CA LEU A 97 -4.65 -8.53 17.61
C LEU A 97 -5.18 -9.33 16.43
N ASN A 98 -4.66 -9.10 15.22
CA ASN A 98 -5.00 -9.91 14.05
C ASN A 98 -4.64 -11.39 14.25
N GLY A 99 -3.51 -11.69 14.89
CA GLY A 99 -3.17 -13.06 15.30
C GLY A 99 -4.22 -13.71 16.21
N LEU A 100 -4.74 -12.96 17.20
CA LEU A 100 -5.85 -13.43 18.05
C LEU A 100 -7.12 -13.70 17.23
N LEU A 101 -7.42 -12.85 16.25
CA LEU A 101 -8.58 -13.01 15.38
C LEU A 101 -8.43 -14.20 14.42
N VAL A 102 -7.23 -14.43 13.87
CA VAL A 102 -6.89 -15.64 13.10
C VAL A 102 -7.08 -16.88 13.96
N PHE A 103 -6.56 -16.89 15.19
CA PHE A 103 -6.77 -17.99 16.14
C PHE A 103 -8.26 -18.26 16.35
N ALA A 104 -9.05 -17.22 16.63
CA ALA A 104 -10.49 -17.34 16.86
C ALA A 104 -11.24 -17.89 15.64
N LEU A 105 -10.87 -17.43 14.43
CA LEU A 105 -11.51 -17.84 13.18
C LEU A 105 -11.17 -19.29 12.87
N VAL A 106 -9.88 -19.63 12.85
CA VAL A 106 -9.42 -20.99 12.56
C VAL A 106 -9.96 -21.97 13.60
N ARG A 107 -9.99 -21.62 14.89
CA ARG A 107 -10.58 -22.49 15.92
C ARG A 107 -12.07 -22.76 15.66
N ARG A 108 -12.84 -21.74 15.28
CA ARG A 108 -14.28 -21.88 14.98
C ARG A 108 -14.51 -22.77 13.76
N VAL A 109 -13.77 -22.52 12.69
CA VAL A 109 -13.83 -23.31 11.46
C VAL A 109 -13.36 -24.75 11.70
N ALA A 110 -12.26 -24.94 12.43
CA ALA A 110 -11.71 -26.26 12.75
C ALA A 110 -12.67 -27.09 13.58
N ARG A 111 -13.24 -26.54 14.66
CA ARG A 111 -14.20 -27.26 15.51
C ARG A 111 -15.42 -27.72 14.70
N HIS A 112 -15.89 -26.90 13.77
CA HIS A 112 -17.00 -27.28 12.90
C HIS A 112 -16.59 -28.34 11.87
N TYR A 113 -15.49 -28.14 11.15
CA TYR A 113 -15.01 -29.06 10.11
C TYR A 113 -14.66 -30.46 10.64
N LEU A 114 -14.15 -30.55 11.87
CA LEU A 114 -13.69 -31.80 12.49
C LEU A 114 -14.79 -32.57 13.23
N LEU A 115 -15.97 -31.97 13.48
CA LEU A 115 -17.04 -32.51 14.34
C LEU A 115 -17.44 -33.96 13.99
N ASN A 116 -17.54 -34.27 12.69
CA ASN A 116 -17.95 -35.60 12.20
C ASN A 116 -16.78 -36.44 11.66
N LYS A 117 -15.54 -36.01 11.92
CA LYS A 117 -14.32 -36.66 11.38
C LYS A 117 -13.48 -37.31 12.47
N ILE A 118 -13.67 -36.89 13.71
CA ILE A 118 -12.85 -37.30 14.86
C ILE A 118 -13.76 -37.49 16.08
N THR A 119 -13.29 -38.26 17.06
CA THR A 119 -13.96 -38.49 18.34
C THR A 119 -14.24 -37.17 19.10
N PRO A 120 -15.42 -37.04 19.75
CA PRO A 120 -15.79 -35.85 20.51
C PRO A 120 -14.76 -35.44 21.57
N ASP A 121 -14.14 -36.41 22.25
CA ASP A 121 -13.18 -36.17 23.33
C ASP A 121 -11.89 -35.46 22.85
N SER A 122 -11.52 -35.63 21.58
CA SER A 122 -10.31 -35.02 21.00
C SER A 122 -10.58 -33.81 20.12
N LEU A 123 -11.86 -33.48 19.87
CA LEU A 123 -12.28 -32.39 18.98
C LEU A 123 -11.72 -31.04 19.40
N ASP A 124 -11.95 -30.63 20.66
CA ASP A 124 -11.53 -29.33 21.15
C ASP A 124 -10.00 -29.21 21.18
N ASN A 125 -9.29 -30.29 21.51
CA ASN A 125 -7.83 -30.29 21.51
C ASN A 125 -7.28 -30.15 20.08
N ARG A 126 -7.82 -30.87 19.10
CA ARG A 126 -7.38 -30.77 17.69
C ARG A 126 -7.74 -29.45 17.05
N ALA A 127 -8.92 -28.89 17.35
CA ALA A 127 -9.30 -27.55 16.92
C ALA A 127 -8.36 -26.48 17.49
N ASN A 128 -7.98 -26.62 18.77
CA ASN A 128 -7.01 -25.72 19.40
C ASN A 128 -5.61 -25.85 18.76
N VAL A 129 -5.13 -27.08 18.49
CA VAL A 129 -3.84 -27.30 17.82
C VAL A 129 -3.84 -26.70 16.42
N ALA A 130 -4.91 -26.90 15.64
CA ALA A 130 -5.05 -26.28 14.32
C ALA A 130 -4.99 -24.75 14.41
N ALA A 131 -5.70 -24.17 15.37
CA ALA A 131 -5.71 -22.72 15.58
C ALA A 131 -4.34 -22.18 16.02
N CYS A 132 -3.65 -22.82 16.97
CA CYS A 132 -2.30 -22.43 17.38
C CYS A 132 -1.31 -22.54 16.21
N LEU A 133 -1.33 -23.66 15.47
CA LEU A 133 -0.42 -23.88 14.35
C LEU A 133 -0.64 -22.85 13.24
N ALA A 134 -1.89 -22.62 12.81
CA ALA A 134 -2.19 -21.62 11.79
C ALA A 134 -1.81 -20.19 12.24
N THR A 135 -2.05 -19.87 13.51
CA THR A 135 -1.72 -18.53 14.06
C THR A 135 -0.21 -18.32 14.12
N ALA A 136 0.56 -19.31 14.61
CA ALA A 136 2.02 -19.25 14.63
C ALA A 136 2.60 -19.19 13.21
N ALA A 137 2.09 -20.03 12.31
CA ALA A 137 2.44 -20.05 10.89
C ALA A 137 2.20 -18.73 10.18
N TRP A 138 1.19 -17.97 10.62
CA TRP A 138 0.84 -16.68 10.04
C TRP A 138 1.63 -15.52 10.68
N LEU A 139 1.62 -15.41 12.02
CA LEU A 139 2.28 -14.31 12.76
C LEU A 139 3.80 -14.30 12.58
N LEU A 140 4.42 -15.48 12.58
CA LEU A 140 5.87 -15.61 12.61
C LEU A 140 6.47 -15.64 11.21
N ASN A 141 5.65 -15.65 10.15
CA ASN A 141 6.12 -15.74 8.78
C ASN A 141 6.80 -14.43 8.36
N PRO A 142 8.04 -14.47 7.83
CA PRO A 142 8.78 -13.27 7.43
C PRO A 142 8.08 -12.47 6.31
N ILE A 143 7.18 -13.08 5.52
CA ILE A 143 6.44 -12.34 4.49
C ILE A 143 5.52 -11.25 5.08
N GLN A 144 5.17 -11.35 6.36
CA GLN A 144 4.35 -10.35 7.05
C GLN A 144 5.13 -9.11 7.47
N LEU A 145 6.46 -9.17 7.49
CA LEU A 145 7.31 -8.16 8.09
C LEU A 145 7.04 -6.77 7.50
N SER A 146 7.03 -6.64 6.17
CA SER A 146 6.80 -5.35 5.49
C SER A 146 5.40 -4.79 5.75
N GLY A 147 4.40 -5.63 6.04
CA GLY A 147 3.06 -5.16 6.43
C GLY A 147 3.01 -4.52 7.82
N VAL A 148 3.99 -4.80 8.68
CA VAL A 148 4.04 -4.29 10.07
C VAL A 148 5.03 -3.13 10.19
N VAL A 149 6.21 -3.25 9.57
CA VAL A 149 7.31 -2.27 9.74
C VAL A 149 7.19 -1.08 8.79
N LEU A 150 6.52 -1.21 7.64
CA LEU A 150 6.20 -0.05 6.82
C LEU A 150 4.98 0.64 7.45
N VAL A 151 5.15 1.84 8.02
CA VAL A 151 4.15 2.45 8.90
C VAL A 151 2.81 2.63 8.19
N VAL A 152 2.83 3.11 6.95
CA VAL A 152 1.65 3.35 6.12
C VAL A 152 0.83 2.06 5.93
N GLN A 153 1.47 0.89 5.97
CA GLN A 153 0.78 -0.40 5.84
C GLN A 153 -0.10 -0.75 7.04
N ARG A 154 -0.21 0.12 8.04
CA ARG A 154 -1.33 0.09 9.01
C ARG A 154 -2.69 0.00 8.32
N MET A 155 -2.85 0.57 7.13
CA MET A 155 -4.03 0.39 6.29
C MET A 155 -4.34 -1.09 6.01
N THR A 156 -3.32 -1.89 5.71
CA THR A 156 -3.42 -3.35 5.48
C THR A 156 -3.74 -4.07 6.80
N LEU A 157 -3.12 -3.65 7.91
CA LEU A 157 -3.35 -4.24 9.24
C LEU A 157 -4.81 -4.04 9.72
N LEU A 158 -5.33 -2.81 9.58
CA LEU A 158 -6.71 -2.45 9.95
C LEU A 158 -7.72 -3.11 9.01
N MET A 159 -7.46 -3.10 7.71
CA MET A 159 -8.28 -3.81 6.73
C MET A 159 -8.42 -5.29 7.10
N ALA A 160 -7.31 -5.97 7.40
CA ALA A 160 -7.32 -7.37 7.82
C ALA A 160 -8.06 -7.57 9.16
N MET A 161 -7.91 -6.66 10.13
CA MET A 161 -8.63 -6.72 11.41
C MET A 161 -10.13 -6.69 11.19
N PHE A 162 -10.63 -5.73 10.43
CA PHE A 162 -12.06 -5.64 10.12
C PHE A 162 -12.52 -6.80 9.24
N MET A 163 -11.68 -7.31 8.33
CA MET A 163 -12.03 -8.51 7.57
C MET A 163 -12.16 -9.76 8.45
N LEU A 164 -11.23 -9.99 9.37
CA LEU A 164 -11.28 -11.12 10.29
C LEU A 164 -12.47 -10.99 11.26
N LEU A 165 -12.75 -9.80 11.78
CA LEU A 165 -13.97 -9.53 12.56
C LEU A 165 -15.23 -9.81 11.73
N GLY A 166 -15.24 -9.40 10.46
CA GLY A 166 -16.34 -9.65 9.54
C GLY A 166 -16.58 -11.14 9.29
N LEU A 167 -15.51 -11.91 9.11
CA LEU A 167 -15.56 -13.37 8.96
C LEU A 167 -16.01 -14.06 10.26
N LEU A 168 -15.57 -13.58 11.43
CA LEU A 168 -16.01 -14.09 12.73
C LEU A 168 -17.51 -13.82 12.96
N ALA A 169 -17.99 -12.62 12.62
CA ALA A 169 -19.40 -12.25 12.71
C ALA A 169 -20.24 -13.07 11.72
N TYR A 170 -19.82 -13.17 10.46
CA TYR A 170 -20.48 -13.98 9.44
C TYR A 170 -20.60 -15.45 9.86
N THR A 171 -19.48 -16.08 10.25
CA THR A 171 -19.48 -17.48 10.71
C THR A 171 -20.31 -17.68 11.98
N ARG A 172 -20.38 -16.68 12.87
CA ARG A 172 -21.28 -16.70 14.03
C ARG A 172 -22.75 -16.70 13.62
N GLY A 173 -23.15 -15.89 12.65
CA GLY A 173 -24.52 -15.85 12.12
C GLY A 173 -24.89 -17.13 11.35
N LEU A 174 -23.94 -17.67 10.59
CA LEU A 174 -24.11 -18.90 9.83
C LEU A 174 -24.31 -20.12 10.73
N LEU A 175 -23.43 -20.33 11.71
CA LEU A 175 -23.36 -21.55 12.53
C LEU A 175 -24.28 -21.55 13.76
N ALA A 176 -24.95 -20.45 14.07
CA ALA A 176 -25.88 -20.36 15.21
C ALA A 176 -27.26 -20.93 14.88
N THR A 177 -27.36 -22.25 14.70
CA THR A 177 -28.62 -22.92 14.31
C THR A 177 -29.76 -22.69 15.29
N GLU A 178 -29.47 -22.64 16.59
CA GLU A 178 -30.45 -22.42 17.65
C GLU A 178 -30.91 -20.96 17.79
N ALA A 179 -30.25 -20.02 17.10
CA ALA A 179 -30.60 -18.61 17.19
C ALA A 179 -31.74 -18.25 16.22
N PRO A 180 -32.65 -17.34 16.60
CA PRO A 180 -33.70 -16.87 15.70
C PRO A 180 -33.10 -16.18 14.46
N ALA A 181 -33.82 -16.26 13.33
CA ALA A 181 -33.37 -15.78 12.02
C ALA A 181 -32.86 -14.33 12.04
N TRP A 182 -33.53 -13.43 12.77
CA TRP A 182 -33.13 -12.02 12.86
C TRP A 182 -31.75 -11.84 13.52
N ARG A 183 -31.42 -12.61 14.58
CA ARG A 183 -30.09 -12.56 15.22
C ARG A 183 -29.00 -13.06 14.29
N ARG A 184 -29.29 -14.12 13.53
CA ARG A 184 -28.38 -14.65 12.50
C ARG A 184 -28.13 -13.61 11.41
N GLY A 185 -29.19 -12.97 10.92
CA GLY A 185 -29.12 -11.89 9.95
C GLY A 185 -28.34 -10.67 10.45
N MET A 186 -28.54 -10.28 11.71
CA MET A 186 -27.79 -9.17 12.35
C MET A 186 -26.28 -9.43 12.38
N TRP A 187 -25.86 -10.65 12.71
CA TRP A 187 -24.44 -11.03 12.63
C TRP A 187 -23.88 -10.98 11.20
N MET A 188 -24.68 -11.37 10.20
CA MET A 188 -24.28 -11.27 8.79
C MET A 188 -24.21 -9.80 8.33
N LEU A 189 -25.13 -8.94 8.77
CA LEU A 189 -25.11 -7.50 8.48
C LEU A 189 -23.93 -6.80 9.15
N LEU A 190 -23.62 -7.16 10.40
CA LEU A 190 -22.44 -6.66 11.10
C LEU A 190 -21.17 -7.04 10.34
N GLY A 191 -21.06 -8.31 9.89
CA GLY A 191 -19.89 -8.79 9.19
C GLY A 191 -19.74 -8.26 7.75
N LEU A 192 -20.73 -8.53 6.90
CA LEU A 192 -20.70 -8.18 5.48
C LEU A 192 -21.11 -6.73 5.19
N GLY A 193 -21.65 -6.00 6.17
CA GLY A 193 -21.97 -4.58 6.07
C GLY A 193 -20.94 -3.72 6.79
N ALA A 194 -21.05 -3.62 8.12
CA ALA A 194 -20.24 -2.69 8.91
C ALA A 194 -18.73 -3.01 8.88
N CYS A 195 -18.35 -4.27 9.14
CA CYS A 195 -16.93 -4.66 9.11
C CYS A 195 -16.34 -4.58 7.69
N MET A 196 -17.10 -4.97 6.65
CA MET A 196 -16.66 -4.79 5.27
C MET A 196 -16.45 -3.31 4.93
N GLY A 197 -17.37 -2.43 5.32
CA GLY A 197 -17.25 -0.99 5.11
C GLY A 197 -16.00 -0.41 5.78
N LEU A 198 -15.76 -0.75 7.06
CA LEU A 198 -14.55 -0.31 7.77
C LEU A 198 -13.27 -0.90 7.16
N ALA A 199 -13.31 -2.14 6.66
CA ALA A 199 -12.18 -2.73 5.96
C ALA A 199 -11.87 -1.95 4.66
N PHE A 200 -12.90 -1.68 3.84
CA PHE A 200 -12.76 -0.94 2.58
C PHE A 200 -12.27 0.50 2.78
N LEU A 201 -12.77 1.16 3.83
CA LEU A 201 -12.32 2.50 4.24
C LEU A 201 -10.95 2.50 4.93
N SER A 202 -10.39 1.33 5.26
CA SER A 202 -9.00 1.20 5.70
C SER A 202 -8.07 0.99 4.51
N LYS A 203 -8.44 0.08 3.59
CA LYS A 203 -7.75 -0.21 2.33
C LYS A 203 -8.74 -0.80 1.33
N GLU A 204 -8.57 -0.51 0.04
CA GLU A 204 -9.46 -0.89 -1.05
C GLU A 204 -9.73 -2.40 -1.10
N ASN A 205 -8.72 -3.21 -0.77
CA ASN A 205 -8.81 -4.67 -0.67
C ASN A 205 -9.88 -5.16 0.32
N GLY A 206 -10.33 -4.35 1.27
CA GLY A 206 -11.39 -4.67 2.21
C GLY A 206 -12.72 -5.04 1.55
N ILE A 207 -12.95 -4.63 0.29
CA ILE A 207 -14.13 -5.00 -0.49
C ILE A 207 -14.18 -6.51 -0.82
N LEU A 208 -13.07 -7.24 -0.69
CA LEU A 208 -12.97 -8.67 -0.99
C LEU A 208 -13.49 -9.58 0.13
N LEU A 209 -14.02 -9.04 1.24
CA LEU A 209 -14.62 -9.85 2.32
C LEU A 209 -15.64 -10.89 1.81
N PRO A 210 -16.57 -10.55 0.89
CA PRO A 210 -17.53 -11.53 0.37
C PRO A 210 -16.85 -12.68 -0.39
N VAL A 211 -15.69 -12.46 -1.01
CA VAL A 211 -14.92 -13.52 -1.70
C VAL A 211 -14.44 -14.55 -0.67
N TYR A 212 -13.85 -14.12 0.45
CA TYR A 212 -13.43 -15.03 1.52
C TYR A 212 -14.60 -15.80 2.13
N VAL A 213 -15.75 -15.16 2.29
CA VAL A 213 -17.00 -15.81 2.73
C VAL A 213 -17.43 -16.88 1.72
N LEU A 214 -17.48 -16.56 0.42
CA LEU A 214 -17.85 -17.51 -0.62
C LEU A 214 -16.89 -18.71 -0.68
N VAL A 215 -15.59 -18.50 -0.45
CA VAL A 215 -14.62 -19.61 -0.38
C VAL A 215 -14.92 -20.54 0.80
N LEU A 216 -15.17 -20.01 2.01
CA LEU A 216 -15.54 -20.84 3.17
C LEU A 216 -16.86 -21.61 2.93
N ASP A 217 -17.84 -20.92 2.37
CA ASP A 217 -19.16 -21.47 2.06
C ASP A 217 -19.08 -22.59 1.01
N ALA A 218 -18.25 -22.41 -0.02
CA ALA A 218 -18.10 -23.40 -1.08
C ALA A 218 -17.32 -24.65 -0.63
N THR A 219 -16.40 -24.49 0.33
CA THR A 219 -15.46 -25.54 0.76
C THR A 219 -15.88 -26.22 2.07
N LEU A 220 -15.85 -25.51 3.19
CA LEU A 220 -15.98 -26.09 4.53
C LEU A 220 -17.38 -25.96 5.14
N LEU A 221 -18.16 -24.96 4.73
CA LEU A 221 -19.44 -24.58 5.37
C LEU A 221 -20.67 -24.77 4.45
N ARG A 222 -20.52 -25.58 3.40
CA ARG A 222 -21.53 -25.75 2.35
C ARG A 222 -22.88 -26.24 2.87
N SER A 223 -22.86 -27.22 3.77
CA SER A 223 -24.07 -27.77 4.39
C SER A 223 -24.85 -26.71 5.16
N ASP A 224 -24.15 -25.83 5.85
CA ASP A 224 -24.72 -24.83 6.75
C ASP A 224 -25.39 -23.71 5.97
N VAL A 225 -24.77 -23.31 4.86
CA VAL A 225 -25.35 -22.36 3.91
C VAL A 225 -26.64 -22.91 3.29
N GLN A 226 -26.67 -24.20 2.94
CA GLN A 226 -27.86 -24.85 2.38
C GLN A 226 -29.02 -24.94 3.38
N ARG A 227 -28.73 -24.95 4.69
CA ARG A 227 -29.70 -25.01 5.79
C ARG A 227 -30.12 -23.64 6.31
N LEU A 228 -29.70 -22.55 5.66
CA LEU A 228 -30.10 -21.20 6.07
C LEU A 228 -31.62 -20.99 5.88
N PRO A 229 -32.31 -20.35 6.85
CA PRO A 229 -33.68 -19.90 6.66
C PRO A 229 -33.77 -18.96 5.46
N THR A 230 -34.86 -19.05 4.69
CA THR A 230 -35.06 -18.32 3.42
C THR A 230 -34.75 -16.82 3.54
N MET A 231 -35.26 -16.16 4.58
CA MET A 231 -35.01 -14.72 4.82
C MET A 231 -33.51 -14.41 5.01
N VAL A 232 -32.79 -15.22 5.78
CA VAL A 232 -31.36 -15.02 6.05
C VAL A 232 -30.53 -15.35 4.81
N ALA A 233 -30.93 -16.37 4.03
CA ALA A 233 -30.31 -16.69 2.76
C ALA A 233 -30.45 -15.55 1.75
N TRP A 234 -31.61 -14.89 1.68
CA TRP A 234 -31.84 -13.71 0.84
C TRP A 234 -30.99 -12.52 1.29
N LEU A 235 -30.99 -12.19 2.59
CA LEU A 235 -30.14 -11.12 3.12
C LEU A 235 -28.66 -11.37 2.79
N ARG A 236 -28.17 -12.60 3.00
CA ARG A 236 -26.80 -12.99 2.64
C ARG A 236 -26.51 -12.75 1.15
N ARG A 237 -27.44 -13.13 0.26
CA ARG A 237 -27.28 -12.91 -1.19
C ARG A 237 -27.23 -11.41 -1.53
N LEU A 238 -28.09 -10.61 -0.91
CA LEU A 238 -28.13 -9.14 -1.09
C LEU A 238 -26.83 -8.47 -0.61
N LEU A 239 -26.21 -8.98 0.45
CA LEU A 239 -24.95 -8.45 0.97
C LEU A 239 -23.72 -8.89 0.15
N ILE A 240 -23.77 -10.06 -0.50
CA ILE A 240 -22.61 -10.63 -1.22
C ILE A 240 -22.61 -10.23 -2.69
N TRP A 241 -23.69 -10.51 -3.43
CA TRP A 241 -23.65 -10.50 -4.90
C TRP A 241 -23.47 -9.11 -5.52
N PRO A 242 -24.11 -8.02 -5.03
CA PRO A 242 -23.85 -6.69 -5.57
C PRO A 242 -22.38 -6.30 -5.48
N VAL A 243 -21.71 -6.61 -4.36
CA VAL A 243 -20.29 -6.33 -4.16
C VAL A 243 -19.41 -7.16 -5.10
N VAL A 244 -19.69 -8.46 -5.21
CA VAL A 244 -18.94 -9.35 -6.12
C VAL A 244 -19.11 -8.92 -7.57
N LEU A 245 -20.32 -8.57 -7.99
CA LEU A 245 -20.60 -8.07 -9.34
C LEU A 245 -19.94 -6.72 -9.58
N PHE A 246 -19.90 -5.83 -8.58
CA PHE A 246 -19.17 -4.56 -8.67
C PHE A 246 -17.67 -4.80 -8.87
N VAL A 247 -17.03 -5.67 -8.07
CA VAL A 247 -15.60 -5.97 -8.22
C VAL A 247 -15.30 -6.57 -9.59
N ILE A 248 -16.10 -7.53 -10.06
CA ILE A 248 -15.95 -8.11 -11.39
C ILE A 248 -16.14 -7.04 -12.48
N GLY A 249 -17.21 -6.25 -12.38
CA GLY A 249 -17.50 -5.17 -13.31
C GLY A 249 -16.38 -4.12 -13.38
N TYR A 250 -15.83 -3.74 -12.22
CA TYR A 250 -14.70 -2.82 -12.13
C TYR A 250 -13.45 -3.39 -12.82
N LEU A 251 -13.07 -4.63 -12.52
CA LEU A 251 -11.91 -5.28 -13.14
C LEU A 251 -12.06 -5.47 -14.65
N LEU A 252 -13.28 -5.76 -15.13
CA LEU A 252 -13.59 -5.85 -16.56
C LEU A 252 -13.61 -4.48 -17.24
N TRP A 253 -13.98 -3.41 -16.52
CA TRP A 253 -13.99 -2.05 -17.03
C TRP A 253 -12.58 -1.45 -17.13
N THR A 254 -11.70 -1.73 -16.16
CA THR A 254 -10.31 -1.27 -16.21
C THR A 254 -9.49 -1.97 -17.30
N LEU A 255 -9.79 -3.24 -17.59
CA LEU A 255 -9.06 -4.03 -18.56
C LEU A 255 -8.88 -3.35 -19.93
N PRO A 256 -9.94 -2.94 -20.67
CA PRO A 256 -9.79 -2.30 -21.98
C PRO A 256 -9.19 -0.90 -21.90
N ASN A 257 -9.48 -0.14 -20.83
CA ASN A 257 -9.00 1.23 -20.67
C ASN A 257 -7.48 1.28 -20.49
N GLU A 258 -6.93 0.29 -19.79
CA GLU A 258 -5.51 0.21 -19.47
C GLU A 258 -4.75 -0.75 -20.43
N TRP A 259 -5.44 -1.41 -21.36
CA TRP A 259 -4.80 -2.40 -22.24
C TRP A 259 -3.81 -1.72 -23.19
N GLY A 260 -2.58 -2.23 -23.23
CA GLY A 260 -1.52 -1.71 -24.11
C GLY A 260 -0.93 -0.36 -23.68
N HIS A 261 -1.51 0.31 -22.68
CA HIS A 261 -0.99 1.55 -22.11
C HIS A 261 -0.13 1.21 -20.89
N ALA A 262 1.11 1.72 -20.88
CA ALA A 262 1.99 1.58 -19.72
C ALA A 262 1.71 2.66 -18.65
N GLY A 263 1.03 3.75 -19.04
CA GLY A 263 0.79 4.90 -18.17
C GLY A 263 2.10 5.48 -17.67
N THR A 264 2.25 5.55 -16.34
CA THR A 264 3.47 5.98 -15.65
C THR A 264 4.45 4.85 -15.34
N ARG A 265 4.22 3.64 -15.86
CA ARG A 265 5.02 2.45 -15.57
C ARG A 265 5.83 2.00 -16.79
N ASP A 266 6.84 1.18 -16.54
CA ASP A 266 7.68 0.53 -17.55
C ASP A 266 7.06 -0.74 -18.14
N PHE A 267 5.87 -1.13 -17.66
CA PHE A 267 5.10 -2.28 -18.12
C PHE A 267 3.63 -1.95 -18.39
N THR A 268 3.03 -2.71 -19.31
CA THR A 268 1.60 -2.64 -19.63
C THR A 268 0.77 -3.60 -18.75
N VAL A 269 -0.56 -3.43 -18.73
CA VAL A 269 -1.45 -4.37 -18.02
C VAL A 269 -1.31 -5.81 -18.54
N GLY A 270 -1.12 -6.00 -19.85
CA GLY A 270 -0.89 -7.33 -20.42
C GLY A 270 0.37 -7.99 -19.86
N GLN A 271 1.47 -7.24 -19.79
CA GLN A 271 2.74 -7.72 -19.23
C GLN A 271 2.63 -7.97 -17.72
N ARG A 272 1.90 -7.13 -16.99
CA ARG A 272 1.56 -7.34 -15.58
C ARG A 272 0.83 -8.67 -15.40
N LEU A 273 -0.27 -8.90 -16.11
CA LEU A 273 -1.05 -10.14 -16.02
C LEU A 273 -0.24 -11.41 -16.39
N LEU A 274 0.75 -11.29 -17.29
CA LEU A 274 1.68 -12.38 -17.58
C LEU A 274 2.70 -12.60 -16.45
N THR A 275 3.08 -11.55 -15.74
CA THR A 275 4.10 -11.59 -14.68
C THR A 275 3.53 -12.08 -13.35
N GLU A 276 2.31 -11.67 -13.01
CA GLU A 276 1.66 -11.97 -11.72
C GLU A 276 1.62 -13.47 -11.37
N PRO A 277 1.33 -14.43 -12.28
CA PRO A 277 1.38 -15.85 -11.94
C PRO A 277 2.71 -16.28 -11.32
N ARG A 278 3.83 -15.77 -11.83
CA ARG A 278 5.16 -16.10 -11.30
C ARG A 278 5.38 -15.46 -9.93
N ILE A 279 4.93 -14.22 -9.76
CA ILE A 279 5.01 -13.49 -8.48
C ILE A 279 4.20 -14.23 -7.42
N LEU A 280 3.01 -14.72 -7.76
CA LEU A 280 2.18 -15.52 -6.86
C LEU A 280 2.89 -16.80 -6.40
N PHE A 281 3.64 -17.47 -7.27
CA PHE A 281 4.46 -18.63 -6.88
C PHE A 281 5.72 -18.24 -6.10
N ASP A 282 6.33 -17.09 -6.41
CA ASP A 282 7.48 -16.57 -5.65
C ASP A 282 7.07 -16.25 -4.21
N TYR A 283 5.92 -15.60 -4.00
CA TYR A 283 5.34 -15.42 -2.68
C TYR A 283 5.14 -16.74 -1.93
N LEU A 284 4.59 -17.78 -2.59
CA LEU A 284 4.45 -19.11 -1.98
C LEU A 284 5.82 -19.71 -1.62
N GLY A 285 6.83 -19.50 -2.47
CA GLY A 285 8.22 -19.82 -2.18
C GLY A 285 8.71 -19.12 -0.90
N LYS A 286 8.53 -17.80 -0.80
CA LYS A 286 8.89 -17.01 0.40
C LYS A 286 8.09 -17.41 1.64
N ILE A 287 6.86 -17.88 1.50
CA ILE A 287 6.02 -18.34 2.63
C ILE A 287 6.55 -19.66 3.20
N PHE A 288 6.80 -20.65 2.33
CA PHE A 288 7.09 -22.02 2.76
C PHE A 288 8.59 -22.34 2.83
N LEU A 289 9.44 -21.55 2.18
CA LEU A 289 10.89 -21.66 2.18
C LEU A 289 11.51 -20.32 2.62
N PRO A 290 11.42 -19.97 3.92
CA PRO A 290 11.91 -18.69 4.40
C PRO A 290 13.43 -18.57 4.23
N ARG A 291 13.88 -17.49 3.58
CA ARG A 291 15.30 -17.23 3.28
C ARG A 291 15.68 -15.80 3.65
N PHE A 292 16.72 -15.64 4.45
CA PHE A 292 17.24 -14.32 4.79
C PHE A 292 17.71 -13.55 3.54
N GLY A 293 17.54 -12.23 3.54
CA GLY A 293 17.94 -11.34 2.44
C GLY A 293 16.91 -11.18 1.31
N LEU A 294 15.81 -11.94 1.29
CA LEU A 294 14.78 -11.87 0.23
C LEU A 294 13.52 -11.06 0.62
N TYR A 295 13.49 -10.46 1.79
CA TYR A 295 12.35 -9.66 2.28
C TYR A 295 12.76 -8.19 2.36
N GLY A 296 12.23 -7.36 1.48
CA GLY A 296 12.64 -5.97 1.30
C GLY A 296 11.55 -5.14 0.62
N LEU A 297 11.74 -3.83 0.51
CA LEU A 297 10.74 -2.96 -0.13
C LEU A 297 10.92 -2.87 -1.65
N TYR A 298 12.16 -2.90 -2.12
CA TYR A 298 12.48 -2.66 -3.53
C TYR A 298 12.52 -3.96 -4.33
N HIS A 299 11.59 -4.09 -5.28
CA HIS A 299 11.46 -5.23 -6.20
C HIS A 299 11.20 -4.78 -7.64
N ASP A 300 11.50 -3.52 -7.95
CA ASP A 300 11.42 -2.91 -9.29
C ASP A 300 12.36 -3.58 -10.30
N GLY A 301 13.42 -4.24 -9.84
CA GLY A 301 14.27 -5.10 -10.70
C GLY A 301 13.64 -6.46 -11.07
N TYR A 302 12.40 -6.77 -10.66
CA TYR A 302 11.77 -8.05 -10.98
C TYR A 302 11.46 -8.18 -12.47
N ALA A 303 12.02 -9.21 -13.13
CA ALA A 303 11.94 -9.35 -14.58
C ALA A 303 10.48 -9.40 -15.12
N VAL A 304 10.06 -8.35 -15.82
CA VAL A 304 8.75 -8.25 -16.47
C VAL A 304 8.58 -9.34 -17.55
N SER A 305 7.43 -10.00 -17.55
CA SER A 305 7.08 -11.00 -18.56
C SER A 305 6.58 -10.30 -19.83
N ARG A 306 7.47 -10.19 -20.83
CA ARG A 306 7.16 -9.55 -22.12
C ARG A 306 6.47 -10.49 -23.12
N SER A 307 6.59 -11.80 -22.90
CA SER A 307 5.86 -12.82 -23.67
C SER A 307 5.62 -14.07 -22.82
N LEU A 308 4.89 -15.05 -23.36
CA LEU A 308 4.68 -16.34 -22.70
C LEU A 308 5.98 -17.13 -22.45
N PHE A 309 7.03 -16.85 -23.23
CA PHE A 309 8.30 -17.58 -23.18
C PHE A 309 9.47 -16.72 -22.70
N SER A 310 9.25 -15.41 -22.46
CA SER A 310 10.28 -14.50 -21.98
C SER A 310 9.77 -13.73 -20.76
N PRO A 311 10.23 -14.09 -19.55
CA PRO A 311 11.06 -15.26 -19.21
C PRO A 311 10.38 -16.62 -19.42
N TRP A 312 11.17 -17.70 -19.53
CA TRP A 312 10.64 -19.05 -19.81
C TRP A 312 9.73 -19.60 -18.71
N THR A 313 9.85 -19.07 -17.49
CA THR A 313 9.03 -19.44 -16.33
C THR A 313 7.59 -18.92 -16.41
N THR A 314 7.30 -18.00 -17.33
CA THR A 314 5.97 -17.38 -17.49
C THR A 314 4.90 -18.40 -17.87
N LEU A 315 5.06 -19.12 -18.97
CA LEU A 315 4.08 -20.12 -19.42
C LEU A 315 3.87 -21.24 -18.38
N PRO A 316 4.91 -21.88 -17.81
CA PRO A 316 4.74 -22.87 -16.75
C PRO A 316 3.99 -22.34 -15.53
N ALA A 317 4.30 -21.12 -15.07
CA ALA A 317 3.61 -20.51 -13.94
C ALA A 317 2.14 -20.24 -14.26
N LEU A 318 1.83 -19.71 -15.45
CA LEU A 318 0.47 -19.47 -15.89
C LEU A 318 -0.34 -20.77 -15.95
N LEU A 319 0.21 -21.82 -16.58
CA LEU A 319 -0.43 -23.13 -16.66
C LEU A 319 -0.62 -23.77 -15.28
N ALA A 320 0.37 -23.66 -14.39
CA ALA A 320 0.27 -24.16 -13.02
C ALA A 320 -0.81 -23.44 -12.21
N LEU A 321 -0.93 -22.12 -12.36
CA LEU A 321 -1.98 -21.33 -11.70
C LEU A 321 -3.37 -21.73 -12.22
N ILE A 322 -3.56 -21.83 -13.55
CA ILE A 322 -4.81 -22.27 -14.16
C ILE A 322 -5.16 -23.69 -13.69
N ALA A 323 -4.20 -24.62 -13.74
CA ALA A 323 -4.40 -25.99 -13.29
C ALA A 323 -4.79 -26.05 -11.80
N ALA A 324 -4.15 -25.26 -10.94
CA ALA A 324 -4.48 -25.18 -9.52
C ALA A 324 -5.90 -24.64 -9.29
N LEU A 325 -6.30 -23.59 -10.01
CA LEU A 325 -7.65 -23.02 -9.92
C LEU A 325 -8.72 -24.00 -10.42
N VAL A 326 -8.49 -24.66 -11.56
CA VAL A 326 -9.40 -25.68 -12.10
C VAL A 326 -9.51 -26.86 -11.13
N ALA A 327 -8.39 -27.37 -10.61
CA ALA A 327 -8.38 -28.46 -9.65
C ALA A 327 -9.07 -28.07 -8.33
N ALA A 328 -8.94 -26.83 -7.88
CA ALA A 328 -9.62 -26.30 -6.70
C ALA A 328 -11.14 -26.24 -6.91
N LEU A 329 -11.59 -25.69 -8.04
CA LEU A 329 -13.02 -25.58 -8.37
C LEU A 329 -13.68 -26.95 -8.60
N ALA A 330 -13.03 -27.84 -9.36
CA ALA A 330 -13.51 -29.21 -9.57
C ALA A 330 -13.46 -30.03 -8.26
N GLY A 331 -12.46 -29.74 -7.42
CA GLY A 331 -12.17 -30.44 -6.16
C GLY A 331 -12.91 -29.90 -4.94
N LEU A 332 -13.83 -28.93 -5.06
CA LEU A 332 -14.51 -28.27 -3.92
C LEU A 332 -15.09 -29.26 -2.89
N ARG A 333 -15.60 -30.42 -3.34
CA ARG A 333 -16.13 -31.48 -2.46
C ARG A 333 -15.09 -32.53 -2.06
N ARG A 334 -14.17 -32.89 -2.97
CA ARG A 334 -13.25 -34.02 -2.78
C ARG A 334 -11.98 -33.61 -2.03
N TRP A 335 -11.47 -32.41 -2.29
CA TRP A 335 -10.26 -31.83 -1.70
C TRP A 335 -10.54 -30.42 -1.14
N PRO A 336 -11.47 -30.28 -0.18
CA PRO A 336 -11.94 -28.97 0.26
C PRO A 336 -10.84 -28.11 0.91
N LEU A 337 -9.82 -28.72 1.54
CA LEU A 337 -8.69 -27.98 2.11
C LEU A 337 -7.74 -27.44 1.03
N PHE A 338 -7.52 -28.19 -0.05
CA PHE A 338 -6.75 -27.70 -1.20
C PHE A 338 -7.50 -26.55 -1.89
N ALA A 339 -8.80 -26.73 -2.12
CA ALA A 339 -9.64 -25.69 -2.71
C ALA A 339 -9.69 -24.42 -1.83
N LEU A 340 -9.77 -24.58 -0.50
CA LEU A 340 -9.67 -23.48 0.46
C LEU A 340 -8.34 -22.73 0.31
N ALA A 341 -7.21 -23.44 0.30
CA ALA A 341 -5.90 -22.81 0.18
C ALA A 341 -5.77 -21.99 -1.10
N VAL A 342 -6.09 -22.60 -2.25
CA VAL A 342 -5.94 -21.97 -3.57
C VAL A 342 -6.92 -20.81 -3.75
N LEU A 343 -8.22 -21.04 -3.54
CA LEU A 343 -9.23 -20.01 -3.81
C LEU A 343 -9.17 -18.85 -2.82
N TRP A 344 -8.79 -19.10 -1.56
CA TRP A 344 -8.58 -18.02 -0.60
C TRP A 344 -7.36 -17.17 -0.96
N TYR A 345 -6.25 -17.83 -1.30
CA TYR A 345 -5.01 -17.15 -1.68
C TYR A 345 -5.21 -16.32 -2.95
N SER A 346 -5.69 -16.93 -4.04
CA SER A 346 -5.96 -16.22 -5.29
C SER A 346 -7.07 -15.18 -5.15
N GLY A 347 -8.11 -15.46 -4.36
CA GLY A 347 -9.20 -14.53 -4.10
C GLY A 347 -8.74 -13.24 -3.42
N GLY A 348 -7.77 -13.33 -2.52
CA GLY A 348 -7.16 -12.17 -1.87
C GLY A 348 -6.21 -11.36 -2.76
N GLN A 349 -5.79 -11.92 -3.89
CA GLN A 349 -4.90 -11.28 -4.86
C GLN A 349 -5.69 -10.65 -6.03
N LEU A 350 -7.03 -10.72 -6.02
CA LEU A 350 -7.88 -10.28 -7.13
C LEU A 350 -7.76 -8.80 -7.49
N LEU A 351 -7.48 -7.92 -6.53
CA LEU A 351 -7.30 -6.48 -6.80
C LEU A 351 -5.82 -6.12 -7.01
N GLU A 352 -4.91 -6.75 -6.27
CA GLU A 352 -3.50 -6.38 -6.26
C GLU A 352 -2.63 -7.16 -7.27
N SER A 353 -3.14 -8.21 -7.91
CA SER A 353 -2.44 -9.03 -8.92
C SER A 353 -3.28 -9.22 -10.20
N SER A 354 -4.02 -8.17 -10.59
CA SER A 354 -4.92 -8.20 -11.75
C SER A 354 -4.75 -6.97 -12.65
N THR A 355 -5.85 -6.43 -13.17
CA THR A 355 -5.91 -5.36 -14.16
C THR A 355 -5.67 -3.97 -13.58
N VAL A 356 -5.70 -3.82 -12.25
CA VAL A 356 -5.35 -2.55 -11.60
C VAL A 356 -3.85 -2.33 -11.74
N MET A 357 -3.46 -1.21 -12.36
CA MET A 357 -2.06 -0.87 -12.65
C MET A 357 -1.31 -0.42 -11.38
N LEU A 358 -0.93 -1.38 -10.54
CA LEU A 358 -0.08 -1.17 -9.37
C LEU A 358 1.35 -1.62 -9.66
N GLU A 359 2.27 -1.42 -8.70
CA GLU A 359 3.59 -2.09 -8.72
C GLU A 359 3.44 -3.61 -8.88
N LEU A 360 4.41 -4.27 -9.50
CA LEU A 360 4.34 -5.71 -9.70
C LEU A 360 4.43 -6.48 -8.38
N TYR A 361 5.30 -6.05 -7.47
CA TYR A 361 5.72 -6.90 -6.37
C TYR A 361 5.76 -6.15 -5.04
N PHE A 362 5.00 -6.64 -4.05
CA PHE A 362 5.11 -6.23 -2.64
C PHE A 362 4.68 -7.36 -1.71
N GLU A 363 5.48 -7.70 -0.70
CA GLU A 363 5.19 -8.83 0.20
C GLU A 363 3.93 -8.61 1.04
N HIS A 364 3.67 -7.37 1.46
CA HIS A 364 2.54 -7.02 2.34
C HIS A 364 1.16 -7.33 1.72
N ARG A 365 1.09 -7.59 0.41
CA ARG A 365 -0.11 -8.10 -0.29
C ARG A 365 -0.56 -9.46 0.25
N ASN A 366 0.36 -10.24 0.81
CA ASN A 366 0.09 -11.58 1.33
C ASN A 366 -0.54 -11.60 2.73
N TYR A 367 -0.76 -10.43 3.35
CA TYR A 367 -1.19 -10.34 4.75
C TYR A 367 -2.48 -11.12 5.03
N MET A 368 -3.54 -10.86 4.27
CA MET A 368 -4.81 -11.60 4.34
C MET A 368 -4.83 -12.90 3.51
N PRO A 369 -4.25 -12.95 2.28
CA PRO A 369 -4.16 -14.18 1.48
C PRO A 369 -3.50 -15.37 2.19
N LEU A 370 -2.48 -15.14 3.03
CA LEU A 370 -1.75 -16.22 3.71
C LEU A 370 -2.62 -17.03 4.68
N VAL A 371 -3.70 -16.45 5.22
CA VAL A 371 -4.60 -17.12 6.18
C VAL A 371 -5.16 -18.43 5.60
N GLY A 372 -5.49 -18.46 4.32
CA GLY A 372 -6.06 -19.64 3.64
C GLY A 372 -5.11 -20.84 3.61
N PRO A 373 -3.91 -20.71 2.99
CA PRO A 373 -2.91 -21.78 2.96
C PRO A 373 -2.51 -22.31 4.35
N VAL A 374 -2.25 -21.43 5.34
CA VAL A 374 -1.86 -21.87 6.68
C VAL A 374 -3.02 -22.53 7.46
N MET A 375 -4.25 -22.06 7.26
CA MET A 375 -5.45 -22.71 7.81
C MET A 375 -5.66 -24.09 7.20
N ALA A 376 -5.55 -24.23 5.88
CA ALA A 376 -5.67 -25.51 5.18
C ALA A 376 -4.59 -26.52 5.62
N PHE A 377 -3.35 -26.04 5.77
CA PHE A 377 -2.24 -26.83 6.30
C PHE A 377 -2.52 -27.29 7.74
N ALA A 378 -2.89 -26.39 8.63
CA ALA A 378 -3.14 -26.71 10.03
C ALA A 378 -4.34 -27.66 10.23
N LEU A 379 -5.42 -27.48 9.46
CA LEU A 379 -6.56 -28.41 9.43
C LEU A 379 -6.16 -29.78 8.87
N SER A 380 -5.26 -29.82 7.88
CA SER A 380 -4.72 -31.07 7.32
C SER A 380 -3.89 -31.83 8.35
N ALA A 381 -3.14 -31.14 9.19
CA ALA A 381 -2.43 -31.75 10.31
C ALA A 381 -3.40 -32.27 11.38
N ALA A 382 -4.40 -31.45 11.74
CA ALA A 382 -5.33 -31.76 12.81
C ALA A 382 -6.34 -32.88 12.46
N ARG A 383 -6.56 -33.19 11.18
CA ARG A 383 -7.48 -34.26 10.74
C ARG A 383 -6.89 -35.67 10.74
N LEU A 384 -5.58 -35.84 10.90
CA LEU A 384 -4.94 -37.16 10.78
C LEU A 384 -5.46 -38.13 11.86
N PRO A 385 -5.84 -39.38 11.54
CA PRO A 385 -6.28 -40.38 12.52
C PRO A 385 -5.21 -40.68 13.56
N GLN A 386 -5.61 -41.04 14.78
CA GLN A 386 -4.68 -41.34 15.88
C GLN A 386 -3.76 -42.54 15.59
N GLU A 387 -4.21 -43.49 14.78
CA GLU A 387 -3.44 -44.65 14.32
C GLU A 387 -2.22 -44.28 13.46
N GLN A 388 -2.18 -43.06 12.92
CA GLN A 388 -1.07 -42.53 12.12
C GLN A 388 -0.11 -41.68 12.96
N GLU A 389 0.19 -42.09 14.19
CA GLU A 389 1.01 -41.33 15.15
C GLU A 389 2.39 -40.94 14.57
N ARG A 390 3.05 -41.86 13.85
CA ARG A 390 4.34 -41.57 13.21
C ARG A 390 4.24 -40.43 12.20
N GLN A 391 3.20 -40.40 11.35
CA GLN A 391 3.02 -39.35 10.36
C GLN A 391 2.67 -38.01 11.03
N GLN A 392 1.84 -38.03 12.06
CA GLN A 392 1.54 -36.84 12.86
C GLN A 392 2.81 -36.25 13.50
N ARG A 393 3.63 -37.11 14.12
CA ARG A 393 4.88 -36.68 14.75
C ARG A 393 5.85 -36.10 13.72
N THR A 394 6.01 -36.73 12.57
CA THR A 394 6.84 -36.20 11.47
C THR A 394 6.31 -34.85 11.00
N LEU A 395 5.00 -34.71 10.79
CA LEU A 395 4.40 -33.45 10.36
C LEU A 395 4.60 -32.32 11.40
N TYR A 396 4.44 -32.62 12.69
CA TYR A 396 4.70 -31.65 13.76
C TYR A 396 6.18 -31.28 13.87
N MET A 397 7.11 -32.22 13.67
CA MET A 397 8.54 -31.92 13.60
C MET A 397 8.87 -31.02 12.42
N ILE A 398 8.37 -31.33 11.22
CA ILE A 398 8.55 -30.49 10.03
C ILE A 398 7.94 -29.11 10.25
N SER A 399 6.74 -29.03 10.83
CA SER A 399 6.10 -27.76 11.18
C SER A 399 6.93 -26.97 12.17
N GLY A 400 7.50 -27.62 13.19
CA GLY A 400 8.37 -26.99 14.18
C GLY A 400 9.66 -26.45 13.57
N LEU A 401 10.30 -27.20 12.68
CA LEU A 401 11.48 -26.76 11.94
C LEU A 401 11.17 -25.58 11.01
N TRP A 402 10.05 -25.64 10.30
CA TRP A 402 9.60 -24.55 9.45
C TRP A 402 9.30 -23.28 10.25
N LEU A 403 8.57 -23.38 11.37
CA LEU A 403 8.32 -22.25 12.27
C LEU A 403 9.60 -21.70 12.87
N LEU A 404 10.56 -22.56 13.23
CA LEU A 404 11.87 -22.12 13.70
C LEU A 404 12.61 -21.33 12.61
N ALA A 405 12.60 -21.80 11.36
CA ALA A 405 13.16 -21.09 10.23
C ALA A 405 12.48 -19.73 10.03
N CYS A 406 11.13 -19.68 10.08
CA CYS A 406 10.38 -18.42 10.05
C CYS A 406 10.80 -17.47 11.18
N CYS A 407 10.91 -17.95 12.42
CA CYS A 407 11.37 -17.13 13.55
C CYS A 407 12.77 -16.55 13.33
N ILE A 408 13.72 -17.38 12.87
CA ILE A 408 15.09 -16.95 12.60
C ILE A 408 15.09 -15.89 11.50
N THR A 409 14.41 -16.15 10.37
CA THR A 409 14.37 -15.20 9.25
C THR A 409 13.67 -13.90 9.64
N THR A 410 12.53 -13.95 10.30
CA THR A 410 11.81 -12.77 10.79
C THR A 410 12.66 -11.97 11.77
N GLY A 411 13.33 -12.62 12.73
CA GLY A 411 14.18 -11.95 13.70
C GLY A 411 15.42 -11.31 13.08
N LEU A 412 16.06 -11.97 12.11
CA LEU A 412 17.19 -11.40 11.37
C LEU A 412 16.74 -10.22 10.50
N SER A 413 15.66 -10.37 9.74
CA SER A 413 15.12 -9.30 8.91
C SER A 413 14.67 -8.11 9.77
N ALA A 414 13.98 -8.32 10.89
CA ALA A 414 13.58 -7.25 11.80
C ALA A 414 14.78 -6.43 12.34
N ARG A 415 15.93 -7.07 12.56
CA ARG A 415 17.17 -6.35 12.94
C ARG A 415 17.71 -5.49 11.82
N VAL A 416 17.61 -5.93 10.57
CA VAL A 416 18.00 -5.11 9.40
C VAL A 416 17.13 -3.86 9.33
N TYR A 417 15.82 -4.01 9.52
CA TYR A 417 14.86 -2.89 9.53
C TYR A 417 15.09 -1.87 10.65
N ALA A 418 15.94 -2.16 11.64
CA ALA A 418 16.29 -1.20 12.68
C ALA A 418 17.28 -0.11 12.21
N SER A 419 17.88 -0.23 11.02
CA SER A 419 18.93 0.69 10.52
C SER A 419 18.80 0.94 9.03
N GLU A 420 18.73 2.22 8.64
CA GLU A 420 18.73 2.64 7.24
C GLU A 420 19.96 2.17 6.47
N ASP A 421 21.13 2.24 7.10
CA ASP A 421 22.40 1.83 6.48
C ASP A 421 22.46 0.33 6.22
N SER A 422 21.92 -0.45 7.16
CA SER A 422 21.80 -1.91 7.00
C SER A 422 20.82 -2.25 5.87
N LEU A 423 19.69 -1.55 5.80
CA LEU A 423 18.70 -1.73 4.73
C LEU A 423 19.31 -1.39 3.36
N ALA A 424 19.98 -0.25 3.24
CA ALA A 424 20.58 0.20 1.99
C ALA A 424 21.60 -0.80 1.45
N LEU A 425 22.52 -1.26 2.29
CA LEU A 425 23.51 -2.25 1.90
C LEU A 425 22.88 -3.59 1.52
N ILE A 426 21.91 -4.09 2.30
CA ILE A 426 21.32 -5.41 2.04
C ILE A 426 20.46 -5.37 0.78
N TRP A 427 19.63 -4.35 0.60
CA TRP A 427 18.76 -4.22 -0.57
C TRP A 427 19.56 -4.02 -1.85
N ALA A 428 20.58 -3.16 -1.85
CA ALA A 428 21.41 -2.95 -3.03
C ALA A 428 22.19 -4.21 -3.42
N ASN A 429 22.59 -5.04 -2.44
CA ASN A 429 23.30 -6.30 -2.70
C ASN A 429 22.35 -7.43 -3.13
N SER A 430 21.17 -7.53 -2.52
CA SER A 430 20.23 -8.60 -2.85
C SER A 430 19.50 -8.32 -4.17
N GLN A 431 19.19 -7.04 -4.43
CA GLN A 431 18.46 -6.57 -5.61
C GLN A 431 19.35 -5.64 -6.44
N ALA A 432 20.45 -6.18 -6.99
CA ALA A 432 21.43 -5.40 -7.76
C ALA A 432 20.82 -4.66 -8.97
N ASP A 433 19.76 -5.19 -9.56
CA ASP A 433 19.07 -4.60 -10.72
C ASP A 433 17.94 -3.62 -10.34
N SER A 434 17.72 -3.36 -9.04
CA SER A 434 16.74 -2.37 -8.57
C SER A 434 17.35 -0.98 -8.55
N ILE A 435 16.83 -0.09 -9.40
CA ILE A 435 17.25 1.31 -9.45
C ILE A 435 17.00 1.97 -8.10
N ARG A 436 15.81 1.76 -7.51
CA ARG A 436 15.46 2.32 -6.19
C ARG A 436 16.39 1.84 -5.07
N ALA A 437 16.82 0.58 -5.10
CA ALA A 437 17.76 0.06 -4.10
C ALA A 437 19.16 0.67 -4.26
N GLN A 438 19.62 0.86 -5.50
CA GLN A 438 20.91 1.49 -5.76
C GLN A 438 20.90 2.97 -5.38
N THR A 439 19.89 3.74 -5.80
CA THR A 439 19.78 5.18 -5.47
C THR A 439 19.61 5.41 -3.97
N TYR A 440 18.89 4.54 -3.27
CA TYR A 440 18.83 4.57 -1.81
C TYR A 440 20.21 4.35 -1.16
N LEU A 441 21.03 3.44 -1.68
CA LEU A 441 22.43 3.28 -1.22
C LEU A 441 23.30 4.50 -1.54
N VAL A 442 23.12 5.11 -2.72
CA VAL A 442 23.82 6.34 -3.12
C VAL A 442 23.51 7.48 -2.13
N ASP A 443 22.24 7.70 -1.78
CA ASP A 443 21.84 8.67 -0.76
C ASP A 443 22.52 8.41 0.60
N ARG A 444 22.54 7.15 1.05
CA ARG A 444 23.22 6.79 2.31
C ARG A 444 24.71 7.07 2.27
N LEU A 445 25.40 6.65 1.21
CA LEU A 445 26.84 6.88 1.04
C LEU A 445 27.16 8.38 1.00
N TYR A 446 26.34 9.16 0.31
CA TYR A 446 26.49 10.60 0.24
C TYR A 446 26.31 11.26 1.62
N LYS A 447 25.26 10.91 2.37
CA LYS A 447 25.02 11.40 3.74
C LYS A 447 26.14 11.03 4.73
N HIS A 448 26.82 9.91 4.51
CA HIS A 448 28.01 9.50 5.28
C HIS A 448 29.32 10.14 4.82
N GLY A 449 29.27 11.12 3.91
CA GLY A 449 30.46 11.83 3.43
C GLY A 449 31.35 10.98 2.52
N GLN A 450 30.78 9.99 1.82
CA GLN A 450 31.48 9.13 0.87
C GLN A 450 31.03 9.39 -0.58
N PRO A 451 31.16 10.63 -1.10
CA PRO A 451 30.58 11.00 -2.38
C PRO A 451 31.26 10.29 -3.56
N THR A 452 32.54 9.92 -3.45
CA THR A 452 33.24 9.12 -4.48
C THR A 452 32.66 7.70 -4.58
N ALA A 453 32.36 7.06 -3.44
CA ALA A 453 31.74 5.74 -3.43
C ALA A 453 30.29 5.82 -3.94
N ALA A 454 29.56 6.86 -3.55
CA ALA A 454 28.21 7.14 -4.05
C ALA A 454 28.22 7.26 -5.58
N MET A 455 29.15 8.04 -6.16
CA MET A 455 29.29 8.18 -7.61
C MET A 455 29.62 6.86 -8.30
N GLN A 456 30.49 6.02 -7.72
CA GLN A 456 30.81 4.71 -8.29
C GLN A 456 29.60 3.78 -8.38
N VAL A 457 28.76 3.74 -7.33
CA VAL A 457 27.52 2.95 -7.32
C VAL A 457 26.56 3.49 -8.38
N LEU A 458 26.42 4.82 -8.44
CA LEU A 458 25.50 5.49 -9.35
C LEU A 458 25.92 5.34 -10.82
N ASP A 459 27.20 5.52 -11.14
CA ASP A 459 27.73 5.31 -12.51
C ASP A 459 27.54 3.86 -12.97
N LYS A 460 27.72 2.88 -12.07
CA LYS A 460 27.45 1.48 -12.37
C LYS A 460 25.97 1.24 -12.68
N ALA A 461 25.07 1.78 -11.87
CA ALA A 461 23.63 1.68 -12.10
C ALA A 461 23.22 2.32 -13.44
N PHE A 462 23.76 3.52 -13.73
CA PHE A 462 23.51 4.23 -14.98
C PHE A 462 24.04 3.48 -16.20
N GLN A 463 25.18 2.79 -16.10
CA GLN A 463 25.67 1.93 -17.19
C GLN A 463 24.72 0.77 -17.51
N GLN A 464 24.01 0.25 -16.51
CA GLN A 464 23.01 -0.80 -16.68
C GLN A 464 21.68 -0.26 -17.23
N HIS A 465 21.36 0.99 -16.87
CA HIS A 465 20.11 1.67 -17.22
C HIS A 465 20.38 3.09 -17.78
N PRO A 466 21.00 3.23 -18.97
CA PRO A 466 21.48 4.51 -19.48
C PRO A 466 20.38 5.50 -19.89
N ASN A 467 19.13 5.02 -20.00
CA ASN A 467 17.98 5.82 -20.40
C ASN A 467 17.07 6.17 -19.21
N ASP A 468 17.51 5.89 -17.98
CA ASP A 468 16.73 6.19 -16.77
C ASP A 468 16.93 7.64 -16.35
N ILE A 469 15.83 8.38 -16.19
CA ILE A 469 15.85 9.81 -15.86
C ILE A 469 16.35 10.03 -14.43
N SER A 470 15.80 9.31 -13.44
CA SER A 470 16.20 9.46 -12.04
C SER A 470 17.70 9.27 -11.84
N LEU A 471 18.31 8.27 -12.49
CA LEU A 471 19.75 8.04 -12.41
C LEU A 471 20.55 9.18 -13.07
N ALA A 472 20.10 9.70 -14.22
CA ALA A 472 20.76 10.82 -14.88
C ALA A 472 20.73 12.09 -14.02
N GLU A 473 19.58 12.38 -13.39
CA GLU A 473 19.40 13.51 -12.50
C GLU A 473 20.20 13.35 -11.20
N ASP A 474 20.19 12.17 -10.57
CA ASP A 474 21.02 11.88 -9.40
C ASP A 474 22.52 12.09 -9.69
N ARG A 475 22.97 11.75 -10.91
CA ARG A 475 24.36 12.01 -11.33
C ARG A 475 24.63 13.49 -11.45
N ALA A 476 23.70 14.23 -12.05
CA ALA A 476 23.81 15.68 -12.15
C ALA A 476 23.86 16.32 -10.75
N LEU A 477 22.98 15.91 -9.83
CA LEU A 477 22.94 16.36 -8.44
C LEU A 477 24.28 16.11 -7.73
N LEU A 478 24.83 14.90 -7.85
CA LEU A 478 26.07 14.53 -7.17
C LEU A 478 27.30 15.23 -7.77
N LYS A 479 27.41 15.32 -9.10
CA LYS A 479 28.48 16.11 -9.77
C LYS A 479 28.41 17.57 -9.38
N CYS A 480 27.21 18.11 -9.28
CA CYS A 480 26.95 19.49 -8.90
C CYS A 480 27.41 19.76 -7.46
N ALA A 481 27.12 18.85 -6.53
CA ALA A 481 27.63 18.92 -5.15
C ALA A 481 29.16 18.80 -5.05
N GLN A 482 29.82 18.10 -5.99
CA GLN A 482 31.27 17.97 -6.06
C GLN A 482 31.96 19.15 -6.78
N GLY A 483 31.21 20.00 -7.49
CA GLY A 483 31.76 21.06 -8.34
C GLY A 483 32.25 20.60 -9.72
N ASP A 484 31.90 19.37 -10.12
CA ASP A 484 32.36 18.70 -11.35
C ASP A 484 31.30 18.71 -12.47
N LEU A 485 30.11 19.28 -12.22
CA LEU A 485 29.05 19.34 -13.22
C LEU A 485 29.47 20.24 -14.40
N SER A 486 29.43 19.69 -15.62
CA SER A 486 29.75 20.41 -16.86
C SER A 486 28.50 20.77 -17.67
N GLN A 487 28.63 21.69 -18.63
CA GLN A 487 27.52 22.02 -19.54
C GLN A 487 27.10 20.81 -20.38
N THR A 488 28.06 19.98 -20.79
CA THR A 488 27.80 18.74 -21.53
C THR A 488 26.90 17.80 -20.75
N ASP A 489 27.08 17.68 -19.42
CA ASP A 489 26.24 16.83 -18.57
C ASP A 489 24.78 17.32 -18.56
N LEU A 490 24.55 18.64 -18.55
CA LEU A 490 23.21 19.21 -18.63
C LEU A 490 22.58 19.04 -20.01
N ASP A 491 23.36 19.16 -21.08
CA ASP A 491 22.87 18.97 -22.44
C ASP A 491 22.46 17.49 -22.68
N GLU A 492 23.22 16.55 -22.11
CA GLU A 492 22.85 15.12 -22.10
C GLU A 492 21.56 14.85 -21.32
N LEU A 493 21.41 15.48 -20.15
CA LEU A 493 20.21 15.38 -19.33
C LEU A 493 18.99 15.96 -20.06
N ASP A 494 19.09 17.15 -20.66
CA ASP A 494 18.00 17.77 -21.44
C ASP A 494 17.56 16.86 -22.60
N ALA A 495 18.52 16.29 -23.34
CA ALA A 495 18.22 15.35 -24.43
C ALA A 495 17.48 14.10 -23.92
N LEU A 496 17.88 13.58 -22.75
CA LEU A 496 17.27 12.42 -22.14
C LEU A 496 15.84 12.70 -21.66
N LEU A 497 15.60 13.84 -21.00
CA LEU A 497 14.26 14.27 -20.55
C LEU A 497 13.25 14.39 -21.70
N ARG A 498 13.71 14.85 -22.88
CA ARG A 498 12.85 14.98 -24.08
C ARG A 498 12.49 13.64 -24.73
N ALA A 499 13.35 12.64 -24.62
CA ALA A 499 13.30 11.45 -25.48
C ALA A 499 12.90 10.15 -24.77
N THR A 500 12.99 10.11 -23.44
CA THR A 500 12.81 8.88 -22.66
C THR A 500 11.41 8.73 -22.05
N GLY A 501 11.16 7.54 -21.49
CA GLY A 501 9.88 7.16 -20.89
C GLY A 501 9.54 7.96 -19.63
N PHE A 502 8.30 7.84 -19.18
CA PHE A 502 7.90 8.40 -17.89
C PHE A 502 8.68 7.74 -16.75
N ASP A 503 9.26 8.54 -15.88
CA ASP A 503 9.92 8.09 -14.66
C ASP A 503 9.47 8.95 -13.48
N GLN A 504 8.88 8.29 -12.49
CA GLN A 504 8.37 8.97 -11.31
C GLN A 504 9.50 9.49 -10.42
N GLY A 505 10.62 8.76 -10.32
CA GLY A 505 11.76 9.18 -9.50
C GLY A 505 12.35 10.48 -10.01
N GLY A 506 12.53 10.59 -11.33
CA GLY A 506 13.00 11.82 -11.97
C GLY A 506 12.05 13.00 -11.78
N LEU A 507 10.74 12.77 -11.90
CA LEU A 507 9.75 13.83 -11.63
C LEU A 507 9.91 14.43 -10.22
N GLU A 508 10.14 13.59 -9.20
CA GLU A 508 10.30 14.02 -7.81
C GLU A 508 11.62 14.79 -7.59
N ASN A 509 12.67 14.47 -8.34
CA ASN A 509 13.98 15.12 -8.28
C ASN A 509 14.01 16.56 -8.82
N ILE A 510 13.03 16.96 -9.64
CA ILE A 510 12.92 18.31 -10.20
C ILE A 510 12.86 19.40 -9.12
N GLU A 511 12.23 19.12 -7.97
CA GLU A 511 12.17 20.06 -6.86
C GLU A 511 13.55 20.27 -6.20
N THR A 512 14.32 19.19 -6.03
CA THR A 512 15.68 19.23 -5.48
C THR A 512 16.59 20.04 -6.41
N LEU A 513 16.53 19.76 -7.72
CA LEU A 513 17.27 20.51 -8.74
C LEU A 513 16.91 22.01 -8.73
N ARG A 514 15.62 22.36 -8.60
CA ARG A 514 15.17 23.76 -8.49
C ARG A 514 15.80 24.46 -7.30
N THR A 515 15.78 23.80 -6.15
CA THR A 515 16.28 24.35 -4.90
C THR A 515 17.78 24.62 -4.99
N MET A 516 18.56 23.67 -5.53
CA MET A 516 19.99 23.86 -5.77
C MET A 516 20.27 24.99 -6.77
N ALA A 517 19.50 25.05 -7.86
CA ALA A 517 19.64 26.08 -8.88
C ALA A 517 19.34 27.50 -8.36
N THR A 518 18.41 27.61 -7.40
CA THR A 518 18.03 28.89 -6.79
C THR A 518 19.03 29.34 -5.73
N GLN A 519 19.63 28.41 -4.99
CA GLN A 519 20.65 28.71 -3.98
C GLN A 519 22.00 29.12 -4.59
N GLY A 520 22.21 28.87 -5.89
CA GLY A 520 23.47 29.16 -6.56
C GLY A 520 24.61 28.24 -6.13
N SER A 521 24.29 27.07 -5.56
CA SER A 521 25.25 26.07 -5.08
C SER A 521 26.10 25.46 -6.20
N CYS A 522 25.74 25.73 -7.46
CA CYS A 522 26.28 25.06 -8.64
C CYS A 522 26.33 26.04 -9.82
N PRO A 523 27.51 26.43 -10.31
CA PRO A 523 27.64 27.48 -11.32
C PRO A 523 26.95 27.17 -12.64
N VAL A 524 26.94 25.89 -13.03
CA VAL A 524 26.39 25.43 -14.33
C VAL A 524 24.86 25.26 -14.27
N LEU A 525 24.34 24.70 -13.18
CA LEU A 525 22.89 24.56 -12.95
C LEU A 525 22.29 25.89 -12.45
N THR A 526 22.14 26.84 -13.36
CA THR A 526 21.47 28.11 -13.08
C THR A 526 19.95 27.95 -13.01
N SER A 527 19.23 28.91 -12.41
CA SER A 527 17.76 28.92 -12.42
C SER A 527 17.17 28.92 -13.84
N LYS A 528 17.88 29.49 -14.82
CA LYS A 528 17.48 29.43 -16.24
C LYS A 528 17.72 28.05 -16.85
N ALA A 529 18.81 27.39 -16.51
CA ALA A 529 19.09 26.03 -16.96
C ALA A 529 18.04 25.04 -16.41
N TRP A 530 17.70 25.15 -15.12
CA TRP A 530 16.64 24.36 -14.51
C TRP A 530 15.27 24.55 -15.20
N LEU A 531 14.92 25.78 -15.56
CA LEU A 531 13.67 26.04 -16.31
C LEU A 531 13.69 25.31 -17.66
N GLY A 532 14.85 25.30 -18.36
CA GLY A 532 15.02 24.56 -19.61
C GLY A 532 14.79 23.04 -19.47
N LEU A 533 15.29 22.43 -18.39
CA LEU A 533 15.02 21.02 -18.08
C LEU A 533 13.53 20.75 -17.82
N THR A 534 12.86 21.68 -17.13
CA THR A 534 11.42 21.58 -16.87
C THR A 534 10.60 21.75 -18.15
N ASP A 535 11.02 22.64 -19.05
CA ASP A 535 10.43 22.81 -20.38
C ASP A 535 10.62 21.57 -21.25
N ALA A 536 11.78 20.89 -21.16
CA ALA A 536 12.03 19.63 -21.83
C ALA A 536 11.02 18.54 -21.40
N LEU A 537 10.72 18.44 -20.10
CA LEU A 537 9.70 17.54 -19.59
C LEU A 537 8.30 17.91 -20.08
N LEU A 538 7.92 19.19 -20.05
CA LEU A 538 6.61 19.64 -20.56
C LEU A 538 6.45 19.51 -22.08
N LEU A 539 7.55 19.35 -22.83
CA LEU A 539 7.52 18.99 -24.25
C LEU A 539 7.42 17.49 -24.49
N ASN A 540 7.70 16.66 -23.49
CA ASN A 540 7.53 15.22 -23.55
C ASN A 540 6.05 14.86 -23.33
N PRO A 541 5.35 14.28 -24.33
CA PRO A 541 3.92 13.97 -24.21
C PRO A 541 3.57 13.07 -23.01
N LEU A 542 4.51 12.21 -22.56
CA LEU A 542 4.29 11.33 -21.41
C LEU A 542 4.13 12.09 -20.09
N TYR A 543 4.69 13.29 -20.00
CA TYR A 543 4.55 14.18 -18.85
C TYR A 543 3.46 15.22 -19.09
N ALA A 544 3.41 15.82 -20.29
CA ALA A 544 2.44 16.84 -20.64
C ALA A 544 0.98 16.34 -20.62
N ASP A 545 0.74 15.12 -21.13
CA ASP A 545 -0.61 14.52 -21.16
C ASP A 545 -0.98 13.87 -19.81
N ASN A 546 -0.04 13.80 -18.86
CA ASN A 546 -0.28 13.28 -17.53
C ASN A 546 -0.65 14.43 -16.58
N GLY A 547 -1.92 14.54 -16.21
CA GLY A 547 -2.43 15.64 -15.39
C GLY A 547 -1.68 15.85 -14.06
N PHE A 548 -1.26 14.76 -13.39
CA PHE A 548 -0.45 14.89 -12.17
C PHE A 548 0.94 15.45 -12.45
N ALA A 549 1.64 14.89 -13.44
CA ALA A 549 3.00 15.31 -13.76
C ALA A 549 3.05 16.74 -14.32
N ALA A 550 2.19 17.07 -15.28
CA ALA A 550 2.06 18.42 -15.79
C ALA A 550 1.70 19.41 -14.68
N GLY A 551 0.73 19.07 -13.82
CA GLY A 551 0.34 19.89 -12.68
C GLY A 551 1.51 20.17 -11.73
N PHE A 552 2.29 19.12 -11.39
CA PHE A 552 3.48 19.24 -10.56
C PHE A 552 4.56 20.11 -11.21
N LEU A 553 4.87 19.92 -12.49
CA LEU A 553 5.88 20.72 -13.21
C LEU A 553 5.52 22.20 -13.26
N HIS A 554 4.25 22.52 -13.57
CA HIS A 554 3.73 23.88 -13.50
C HIS A 554 3.82 24.45 -12.08
N TYR A 555 3.55 23.65 -11.06
CA TYR A 555 3.67 24.09 -9.67
C TYR A 555 5.11 24.43 -9.27
N GLN A 556 6.08 23.66 -9.79
CA GLN A 556 7.50 23.98 -9.61
C GLN A 556 7.91 25.24 -10.40
N ARG A 557 7.42 25.43 -11.63
CA ARG A 557 7.64 26.65 -12.44
C ARG A 557 7.06 27.90 -11.78
N HIS A 558 5.94 27.77 -11.07
CA HIS A 558 5.39 28.83 -10.24
C HIS A 558 6.40 29.31 -9.18
N TYR A 559 7.06 28.41 -8.44
CA TYR A 559 8.08 28.81 -7.45
C TYR A 559 9.25 29.55 -8.10
N TRP A 560 9.64 29.14 -9.30
CA TRP A 560 10.65 29.86 -10.07
C TRP A 560 10.17 31.25 -10.50
N ALA A 561 8.94 31.40 -11.00
CA ALA A 561 8.39 32.69 -11.37
C ALA A 561 8.33 33.67 -10.19
N VAL A 562 7.96 33.16 -9.01
CA VAL A 562 7.98 33.93 -7.75
C VAL A 562 9.39 34.37 -7.39
N SER A 563 10.40 33.49 -7.55
CA SER A 563 11.80 33.86 -7.26
C SER A 563 12.35 34.94 -8.20
N GLN A 564 11.80 35.05 -9.41
CA GLN A 564 12.12 36.11 -10.37
C GLN A 564 11.30 37.40 -10.15
N GLY A 565 10.37 37.42 -9.18
CA GLY A 565 9.44 38.54 -8.98
C GLY A 565 8.44 38.73 -10.13
N ASN A 566 8.20 37.69 -10.93
CA ASN A 566 7.30 37.77 -12.09
C ASN A 566 5.91 37.26 -11.71
N LEU A 567 5.07 38.18 -11.21
CA LEU A 567 3.70 37.88 -10.80
C LEU A 567 2.86 37.28 -11.94
N GLY A 568 2.90 37.86 -13.14
CA GLY A 568 2.08 37.40 -14.26
C GLY A 568 2.37 35.95 -14.64
N MET A 569 3.65 35.57 -14.63
CA MET A 569 4.05 34.17 -14.85
C MET A 569 3.63 33.28 -13.67
N ALA A 570 3.82 33.72 -12.43
CA ALA A 570 3.43 32.94 -11.26
C ALA A 570 1.93 32.58 -11.27
N ILE A 571 1.07 33.54 -11.63
CA ILE A 571 -0.37 33.31 -11.79
C ILE A 571 -0.66 32.34 -12.94
N HIS A 572 -0.05 32.54 -14.11
CA HIS A 572 -0.22 31.64 -15.26
C HIS A 572 0.14 30.18 -14.90
N GLU A 573 1.25 29.97 -14.20
CA GLU A 573 1.69 28.64 -13.81
C GLU A 573 0.75 28.01 -12.78
N LEU A 574 0.18 28.78 -11.84
CA LEU A 574 -0.82 28.26 -10.89
C LEU A 574 -2.14 27.90 -11.58
N GLU A 575 -2.59 28.70 -12.54
CA GLU A 575 -3.75 28.37 -13.38
C GLU A 575 -3.50 27.05 -14.13
N ALA A 576 -2.32 26.90 -14.74
CA ALA A 576 -1.93 25.68 -15.43
C ALA A 576 -1.82 24.47 -14.46
N THR A 577 -1.32 24.67 -13.23
CA THR A 577 -1.35 23.65 -12.18
C THR A 577 -2.78 23.21 -11.90
N TYR A 578 -3.71 24.13 -11.62
CA TYR A 578 -5.10 23.81 -11.31
C TYR A 578 -5.83 23.14 -12.48
N GLN A 579 -5.50 23.52 -13.72
CA GLN A 579 -6.06 22.90 -14.92
C GLN A 579 -5.59 21.45 -15.11
N ASN A 580 -4.39 21.10 -14.67
CA ASN A 580 -3.85 19.74 -14.83
C ASN A 580 -4.10 18.85 -13.61
N ASP A 581 -3.88 19.38 -12.40
CA ASP A 581 -4.05 18.70 -11.11
C ASP A 581 -4.89 19.57 -10.14
N PRO A 582 -6.24 19.51 -10.22
CA PRO A 582 -7.12 20.37 -9.45
C PRO A 582 -7.01 20.16 -7.93
N ASP A 583 -6.55 21.20 -7.22
CA ASP A 583 -6.52 21.29 -5.76
C ASP A 583 -7.13 22.60 -5.28
N ALA A 584 -7.94 22.54 -4.21
CA ALA A 584 -8.68 23.70 -3.71
C ALA A 584 -7.78 24.82 -3.17
N ASN A 585 -6.53 24.53 -2.84
CA ASN A 585 -5.57 25.50 -2.32
C ASN A 585 -4.85 26.27 -3.42
N ILE A 586 -4.83 25.78 -4.67
CA ILE A 586 -4.14 26.45 -5.78
C ILE A 586 -4.78 27.81 -6.11
N PRO A 587 -6.11 27.94 -6.32
CA PRO A 587 -6.74 29.23 -6.53
C PRO A 587 -6.63 30.18 -5.32
N ARG A 588 -6.53 29.62 -4.10
CA ARG A 588 -6.31 30.41 -2.87
C ARG A 588 -4.91 30.97 -2.81
N LEU A 589 -3.92 30.19 -3.22
CA LEU A 589 -2.54 30.63 -3.33
C LEU A 589 -2.40 31.71 -4.39
N GLU A 590 -3.06 31.54 -5.54
CA GLU A 590 -3.15 32.54 -6.60
C GLU A 590 -3.74 33.87 -6.08
N ALA A 591 -4.88 33.80 -5.38
CA ALA A 591 -5.50 34.96 -4.74
C ALA A 591 -4.56 35.65 -3.74
N LYS A 592 -3.77 34.91 -2.96
CA LYS A 592 -2.78 35.48 -2.04
C LYS A 592 -1.71 36.28 -2.76
N TYR A 593 -1.18 35.79 -3.88
CA TYR A 593 -0.20 36.54 -4.67
C TYR A 593 -0.81 37.81 -5.27
N LEU A 594 -2.03 37.75 -5.80
CA LEU A 594 -2.75 38.92 -6.33
C LEU A 594 -2.99 39.97 -5.24
N VAL A 595 -3.39 39.55 -4.03
CA VAL A 595 -3.54 40.43 -2.87
C VAL A 595 -2.22 41.08 -2.48
N SER A 596 -1.11 40.33 -2.49
CA SER A 596 0.22 40.89 -2.19
C SER A 596 0.65 41.99 -3.19
N ALA A 597 0.11 41.94 -4.41
CA ALA A 597 0.29 42.93 -5.45
C ALA A 597 -0.81 44.01 -5.50
N HIS A 598 -1.70 44.07 -4.50
CA HIS A 598 -2.84 44.99 -4.40
C HIS A 598 -3.88 44.83 -5.54
N LEU A 599 -3.92 43.68 -6.20
CA LEU A 599 -4.88 43.32 -7.25
C LEU A 599 -6.13 42.63 -6.66
N TYR A 600 -6.81 43.32 -5.73
CA TYR A 600 -7.91 42.75 -4.95
C TYR A 600 -9.08 42.23 -5.80
N ASP A 601 -9.47 42.95 -6.85
CA ASP A 601 -10.62 42.54 -7.68
C ASP A 601 -10.32 41.27 -8.49
N GLN A 602 -9.06 41.09 -8.93
CA GLN A 602 -8.62 39.86 -9.58
C GLN A 602 -8.61 38.70 -8.59
N ALA A 603 -8.08 38.91 -7.38
CA ALA A 603 -8.07 37.89 -6.32
C ALA A 603 -9.49 37.41 -5.98
N ILE A 604 -10.45 38.33 -5.86
CA ILE A 604 -11.86 38.01 -5.62
C ILE A 604 -12.46 37.24 -6.81
N SER A 605 -12.15 37.65 -8.05
CA SER A 605 -12.62 36.98 -9.26
C SER A 605 -12.19 35.51 -9.31
N VAL A 606 -10.91 35.22 -9.03
CA VAL A 606 -10.34 33.86 -9.02
C VAL A 606 -11.10 32.94 -8.06
N LEU A 607 -11.34 33.41 -6.84
CA LEU A 607 -12.06 32.63 -5.82
C LEU A 607 -13.53 32.40 -6.19
N HIS A 608 -14.18 33.36 -6.85
CA HIS A 608 -15.55 33.21 -7.35
C HIS A 608 -15.66 32.22 -8.51
N SER A 609 -14.67 32.20 -9.43
CA SER A 609 -14.69 31.36 -10.63
C SER A 609 -14.14 29.95 -10.43
N THR A 610 -13.73 29.57 -9.21
CA THR A 610 -13.17 28.25 -8.91
C THR A 610 -14.19 27.12 -9.20
N ASP A 611 -13.82 26.12 -10.01
CA ASP A 611 -14.68 24.98 -10.34
C ASP A 611 -14.50 23.79 -9.37
N TYR A 612 -15.31 23.79 -8.32
CA TYR A 612 -15.29 22.75 -7.30
C TYR A 612 -15.66 21.34 -7.80
N ASN A 613 -16.27 21.20 -8.98
CA ASN A 613 -16.69 19.86 -9.47
C ASN A 613 -15.50 18.97 -9.84
N ARG A 614 -14.35 19.58 -10.12
CA ARG A 614 -13.11 18.91 -10.46
C ARG A 614 -12.35 18.36 -9.25
N LEU A 615 -12.74 18.77 -8.04
CA LEU A 615 -12.11 18.29 -6.81
C LEU A 615 -12.41 16.81 -6.55
N PRO A 616 -11.49 16.07 -5.90
CA PRO A 616 -11.69 14.68 -5.53
C PRO A 616 -13.02 14.45 -4.81
N LEU A 617 -13.67 13.31 -5.06
CA LEU A 617 -15.01 13.02 -4.51
C LEU A 617 -15.03 13.13 -2.98
N LEU A 618 -14.01 12.60 -2.30
CA LEU A 618 -13.94 12.65 -0.85
C LEU A 618 -13.82 14.09 -0.32
N ARG A 619 -13.08 14.95 -1.03
CA ARG A 619 -12.99 16.38 -0.71
C ARG A 619 -14.35 17.06 -0.78
N ARG A 620 -15.07 16.84 -1.88
CA ARG A 620 -16.42 17.40 -2.11
C ARG A 620 -17.46 16.91 -1.08
N LEU A 621 -17.28 15.72 -0.53
CA LEU A 621 -18.19 15.15 0.48
C LEU A 621 -17.90 15.66 1.89
N LEU A 622 -16.63 15.94 2.21
CA LEU A 622 -16.20 16.25 3.57
C LEU A 622 -15.97 17.74 3.83
N VAL A 623 -15.77 18.56 2.79
CA VAL A 623 -15.39 19.96 2.93
C VAL A 623 -16.23 20.85 2.01
N ASP A 624 -16.81 21.90 2.57
CA ASP A 624 -17.48 22.95 1.82
C ASP A 624 -16.47 24.03 1.40
N ASP A 625 -15.69 23.75 0.36
CA ASP A 625 -14.68 24.68 -0.16
C ASP A 625 -15.28 26.01 -0.68
N ARG A 626 -16.59 26.06 -0.99
CA ARG A 626 -17.26 27.31 -1.37
C ARG A 626 -17.40 28.25 -0.18
N ALA A 627 -17.79 27.70 0.98
CA ALA A 627 -17.85 28.49 2.21
C ALA A 627 -16.47 29.02 2.59
N ILE A 628 -15.41 28.22 2.42
CA ILE A 628 -14.02 28.65 2.66
C ILE A 628 -13.66 29.85 1.78
N ASN A 629 -13.91 29.74 0.47
CA ASN A 629 -13.57 30.82 -0.45
C ASN A 629 -14.42 32.07 -0.20
N ALA A 630 -15.69 31.91 0.22
CA ALA A 630 -16.54 33.03 0.61
C ALA A 630 -15.98 33.80 1.84
N ASP A 631 -15.49 33.08 2.84
CA ASP A 631 -14.84 33.69 4.01
C ASP A 631 -13.57 34.47 3.61
N GLU A 632 -12.74 33.89 2.72
CA GLU A 632 -11.53 34.55 2.21
C GLU A 632 -11.87 35.81 1.40
N ILE A 633 -12.90 35.78 0.56
CA ILE A 633 -13.37 36.94 -0.20
C ILE A 633 -13.74 38.09 0.74
N VAL A 634 -14.46 37.81 1.84
CA VAL A 634 -14.84 38.82 2.83
C VAL A 634 -13.60 39.47 3.47
N GLU A 635 -12.56 38.69 3.78
CA GLU A 635 -11.30 39.23 4.30
C GLU A 635 -10.57 40.09 3.26
N ILE A 636 -10.51 39.65 2.00
CA ILE A 636 -9.91 40.42 0.90
C ILE A 636 -10.66 41.75 0.70
N GLU A 637 -11.99 41.76 0.78
CA GLU A 637 -12.78 42.98 0.68
C GLU A 637 -12.52 43.98 1.82
N LYS A 638 -12.24 43.48 3.03
CA LYS A 638 -11.81 44.34 4.15
C LYS A 638 -10.44 44.95 3.89
N MET A 639 -9.49 44.16 3.39
CA MET A 639 -8.15 44.66 3.01
C MET A 639 -8.24 45.73 1.91
N ARG A 640 -9.11 45.53 0.92
CA ARG A 640 -9.40 46.51 -0.14
C ARG A 640 -9.92 47.83 0.41
N LYS A 641 -10.76 47.81 1.46
CA LYS A 641 -11.35 49.00 2.07
C LYS A 641 -10.35 49.77 2.96
N ASN A 642 -9.43 49.06 3.65
CA ASN A 642 -8.44 49.65 4.57
C ASN A 642 -6.99 49.22 4.23
N PRO A 643 -6.40 49.72 3.13
CA PRO A 643 -5.06 49.30 2.68
C PRO A 643 -3.91 49.74 3.63
N HIS A 644 -4.13 50.73 4.51
CA HIS A 644 -3.09 51.26 5.41
C HIS A 644 -2.99 50.57 6.78
N GLU A 645 -4.00 49.81 7.22
CA GLU A 645 -3.98 49.10 8.53
C GLU A 645 -3.33 47.70 8.45
N THR A 646 -3.19 47.14 7.24
CA THR A 646 -2.89 45.71 7.02
C THR A 646 -1.45 45.42 6.59
N ALA A 647 -0.64 46.45 6.27
CA ALA A 647 0.77 46.29 5.87
C ALA A 647 1.66 45.64 6.96
N GLY A 648 1.19 45.55 8.21
CA GLY A 648 1.89 44.87 9.32
C GLY A 648 1.64 43.37 9.45
N LYS A 649 0.69 42.78 8.69
CA LYS A 649 0.32 41.35 8.80
C LYS A 649 0.56 40.52 7.52
N ALA A 650 1.01 41.15 6.43
CA ALA A 650 1.21 40.52 5.12
C ALA A 650 2.70 40.30 4.77
N ARG A 651 3.57 40.13 5.77
CA ARG A 651 4.97 39.73 5.59
C ARG A 651 5.19 38.31 6.06
#